data_AF-A0A444RVZ4-F1
#
_entry.id   AF-A0A444RVZ4-F1
#
_cell.length_a   1.000
_cell.length_b   1.000
_cell.length_c   1.000
_cell.angle_alpha   90.00
_cell.angle_beta   90.00
_cell.angle_gamma   90.00
#
_symmetry.space_group_name_H-M   'P 1'
#
loop_
_entity.id
_entity.type
_entity.pdbx_description
1 polymer ?
#
loop_
_entity_poly.entity_id
_entity_poly.type
_entity_poly.pdbx_seq_one_letter_code
_entity_poly.pdbx_strand_id
1 'polypeptide(L)'
;MAGFVQAGDLINFGRLAWQVYQYGWQDEHNATRQYFEFGRDVKGLAENLNILSRVLAQANQSLREQGAYNTPVRWDEASLLEIIGDYRKTLQECYELVETNTRYRLSSGPVRNIEWNVLVQPNADRLRQRLLLHNSKVLLVLKPFEIDLLCRVHQDLADRIQAVHVDLRRLIGILVPNMEQALAQQEVRDIHMLDIPPRVSEAFRRAAMQEKLEYEDDMSLDLEEMADAFVLHYGNSTRDFVSGMLVENRVPHPEQYINLLKCVWLMQRIRESPKLKQPAPESHWPSYVKQLEDDLSSQCERFEPKQELVAPDVMSLTRDMLEIWPEKELPQLIDVVTRDELMEEVLEVPLNGTANNVQRNLQLLRRMGADNRRFRINLTGVEQPVAGRARRQAETIDFDISTVTINPLYAVPSPIGGMDVILRRDERIARLAFQNLKDVLKFQQAVTGFKTWASHVQFNALVSFIISGRRDPIVEKACIQLWIPKQLDGRLVTGADVAADASTSAPTEVPSRSSTLVASPMSGTLPFSSNNVDNIFTTTDPFGASSRVSTMRSPPSPNPAVQRNPPSAPQRHPINIPRRPVASGSAVYGSPPTPRQPSVTLSPFAGSPPASNAFPPGWSYAQSPPLGRSPARDSSISTVHSRTFSMSSNASVAAQSNTSSSGSDAHTVTVSIAGRTTGGTLHRRPPKPMLVLFTENPQTGKRSFVALPLDDENAVINPVRCHCGRAGRDGAACTIAALEKREGRVDLEARRFESTNGEADWNVAKLALGRREERGYDEAIWRNLRRLSIKFPDAASRAVFALLATAAAAAPSPAIPYSQWMTDSMIRNGYQLAPTFHYDEATLYTSFEAVYDANRNETVLEFYRSHVYAVVLEDGTIDGFNHSHYSLDNYRFGNNILWWYERTGEERFRIAAGKIKDQLDRHPRTPTGGFWHRRPTYPNQMWLDGIYMADTFYAKWTRLFQPANATAWADIALQFDTIDARTREPATELRVHGYDEGKTAVWADPVTGAAPLVWARAVGWYVMALLEVAALLPPAHPARERLLGYFRAVAGGLRAVQDETGGWWNVMSEPYPGRPGNYIESSASVMFTFALLKGLRLGILPKEEFTETAAKAYRGMVDMFVTENDDGTLNWEKTVEVGSLGSNATFEYYSSIKLRQNDLRGGGVFMLAALEWESRTC
;
A
#
# COMPACT_ATOMS: atom_id res chain seq x y z
N MET A 1 -46.55 -32.97 -5.98
CA MET A 1 -45.29 -32.75 -6.71
C MET A 1 -44.64 -31.50 -6.14
N ALA A 2 -43.42 -31.60 -5.64
CA ALA A 2 -42.52 -30.48 -5.42
C ALA A 2 -41.23 -30.81 -6.19
N GLY A 3 -40.61 -29.84 -6.83
CA GLY A 3 -39.41 -30.08 -7.64
C GLY A 3 -38.19 -30.31 -6.75
N PHE A 4 -37.37 -31.31 -7.08
CA PHE A 4 -36.00 -31.36 -6.57
C PHE A 4 -35.23 -30.16 -7.15
N VAL A 5 -35.08 -29.10 -6.37
CA VAL A 5 -34.17 -27.99 -6.68
C VAL A 5 -32.75 -28.58 -6.75
N GLN A 6 -32.00 -28.24 -7.80
CA GLN A 6 -30.63 -28.74 -7.93
C GLN A 6 -29.74 -28.06 -6.88
N ALA A 7 -29.12 -28.84 -5.99
CA ALA A 7 -28.26 -28.32 -4.93
C ALA A 7 -27.03 -27.53 -5.43
N GLY A 8 -26.73 -27.55 -6.73
CA GLY A 8 -25.62 -26.80 -7.34
C GLY A 8 -25.70 -25.28 -7.20
N ASP A 9 -26.89 -24.71 -6.99
CA ASP A 9 -27.06 -23.26 -6.77
C ASP A 9 -26.90 -22.84 -5.29
N LEU A 10 -27.10 -23.78 -4.34
CA LEU A 10 -26.97 -23.54 -2.90
C LEU A 10 -25.57 -23.88 -2.36
N ILE A 11 -24.92 -24.94 -2.88
CA ILE A 11 -23.57 -25.38 -2.47
C ILE A 11 -22.50 -24.43 -3.06
N ASN A 12 -22.48 -23.21 -2.56
CA ASN A 12 -21.48 -22.18 -2.82
C ASN A 12 -21.58 -21.06 -1.76
N PHE A 13 -21.68 -21.43 -0.48
CA PHE A 13 -21.93 -20.50 0.65
C PHE A 13 -21.07 -19.22 0.60
N GLY A 14 -19.77 -19.35 0.31
CA GLY A 14 -18.85 -18.21 0.22
C GLY A 14 -18.97 -17.36 -1.05
N ARG A 15 -19.70 -17.77 -2.10
CA ARG A 15 -19.70 -17.10 -3.43
C ARG A 15 -20.15 -15.64 -3.35
N LEU A 16 -21.26 -15.37 -2.66
CA LEU A 16 -21.75 -14.00 -2.49
C LEU A 16 -20.74 -13.15 -1.69
N ALA A 17 -20.18 -13.69 -0.61
CA ALA A 17 -19.19 -13.00 0.20
C ALA A 17 -17.90 -12.70 -0.60
N TRP A 18 -17.46 -13.63 -1.45
CA TRP A 18 -16.36 -13.40 -2.39
C TRP A 18 -16.71 -12.38 -3.48
N GLN A 19 -17.93 -12.35 -4.00
CA GLN A 19 -18.36 -11.33 -4.96
C GLN A 19 -18.35 -9.93 -4.33
N VAL A 20 -18.86 -9.78 -3.11
CA VAL A 20 -18.83 -8.50 -2.36
C VAL A 20 -17.40 -8.10 -2.02
N TYR A 21 -16.56 -9.04 -1.57
CA TYR A 21 -15.15 -8.79 -1.32
C TYR A 21 -14.41 -8.38 -2.60
N GLN A 22 -14.60 -9.08 -3.72
CA GLN A 22 -13.96 -8.77 -5.00
C GLN A 22 -14.37 -7.37 -5.51
N TYR A 23 -15.67 -7.10 -5.51
CA TYR A 23 -16.23 -5.81 -5.93
C TYR A 23 -15.68 -4.62 -5.12
N GLY A 24 -15.55 -4.74 -3.79
CA GLY A 24 -15.06 -3.65 -2.94
C GLY A 24 -13.55 -3.62 -2.70
N TRP A 25 -12.87 -4.77 -2.77
CA TRP A 25 -11.56 -4.98 -2.15
C TRP A 25 -10.61 -5.94 -2.92
N GLN A 26 -10.87 -6.26 -4.19
CA GLN A 26 -9.80 -6.77 -5.06
C GLN A 26 -8.64 -5.77 -5.13
N ASP A 27 -7.43 -6.28 -5.37
CA ASP A 27 -6.19 -5.49 -5.36
C ASP A 27 -6.21 -4.34 -6.38
N GLU A 28 -6.92 -4.52 -7.51
CA GLU A 28 -7.22 -3.50 -8.54
C GLU A 28 -7.96 -2.25 -8.00
N HIS A 29 -8.54 -2.33 -6.81
CA HIS A 29 -9.42 -1.30 -6.25
C HIS A 29 -8.82 -0.51 -5.08
N ASN A 30 -7.64 -0.90 -4.58
CA ASN A 30 -6.77 -0.13 -3.65
C ASN A 30 -7.47 0.47 -2.40
N ALA A 31 -8.34 -0.32 -1.76
CA ALA A 31 -9.24 0.11 -0.69
C ALA A 31 -8.54 0.82 0.50
N THR A 32 -9.03 2.01 0.86
CA THR A 32 -8.53 2.81 1.98
C THR A 32 -8.70 2.15 3.35
N ARG A 33 -7.96 2.61 4.37
CA ARG A 33 -8.04 2.12 5.77
C ARG A 33 -9.47 2.06 6.34
N GLN A 34 -10.31 2.99 5.90
CA GLN A 34 -11.74 3.09 6.24
C GLN A 34 -12.55 1.89 5.75
N TYR A 35 -12.19 1.38 4.57
CA TYR A 35 -12.75 0.16 3.99
C TYR A 35 -12.02 -1.10 4.45
N PHE A 36 -10.73 -1.03 4.76
CA PHE A 36 -9.88 -2.19 4.98
C PHE A 36 -10.42 -3.16 6.04
N GLU A 37 -10.81 -2.65 7.22
CA GLU A 37 -11.33 -3.52 8.28
C GLU A 37 -12.67 -4.15 7.89
N PHE A 38 -13.58 -3.38 7.29
CA PHE A 38 -14.86 -3.88 6.78
C PHE A 38 -14.67 -4.98 5.72
N GLY A 39 -13.72 -4.81 4.80
CA GLY A 39 -13.37 -5.81 3.79
C GLY A 39 -12.71 -7.06 4.36
N ARG A 40 -11.86 -6.91 5.38
CA ARG A 40 -11.31 -8.04 6.13
C ARG A 40 -12.42 -8.84 6.81
N ASP A 41 -13.40 -8.16 7.40
CA ASP A 41 -14.51 -8.79 8.11
C ASP A 41 -15.45 -9.52 7.11
N VAL A 42 -15.69 -8.97 5.91
CA VAL A 42 -16.35 -9.68 4.78
C VAL A 42 -15.53 -10.88 4.29
N LYS A 43 -14.21 -10.73 4.14
CA LYS A 43 -13.30 -11.77 3.66
C LYS A 43 -13.25 -12.97 4.60
N GLY A 44 -13.15 -12.74 5.91
CA GLY A 44 -13.13 -13.82 6.91
C GLY A 44 -14.40 -14.67 6.82
N LEU A 45 -15.57 -14.03 6.67
CA LEU A 45 -16.82 -14.72 6.43
C LEU A 45 -16.79 -15.51 5.09
N ALA A 46 -16.25 -14.92 4.01
CA ALA A 46 -16.10 -15.58 2.72
C ALA A 46 -15.18 -16.81 2.75
N GLU A 47 -14.11 -16.76 3.52
CA GLU A 47 -13.16 -17.85 3.71
C GLU A 47 -13.76 -18.99 4.55
N ASN A 48 -14.44 -18.66 5.66
CA ASN A 48 -15.04 -19.63 6.57
C ASN A 48 -16.30 -20.30 5.98
N LEU A 49 -17.17 -19.56 5.29
CA LEU A 49 -18.27 -20.15 4.50
C LEU A 49 -17.73 -21.07 3.37
N ASN A 50 -16.55 -20.77 2.81
CA ASN A 50 -15.90 -21.67 1.87
C ASN A 50 -15.24 -22.89 2.54
N ILE A 51 -15.03 -22.92 3.87
CA ILE A 51 -14.67 -24.16 4.57
C ILE A 51 -15.91 -25.08 4.65
N LEU A 52 -17.08 -24.57 5.07
CA LEU A 52 -18.34 -25.35 5.07
C LEU A 52 -18.62 -25.98 3.70
N SER A 53 -18.46 -25.21 2.62
CA SER A 53 -18.64 -25.70 1.25
C SER A 53 -17.65 -26.80 0.84
N ARG A 54 -16.44 -26.84 1.44
CA ARG A 54 -15.44 -27.88 1.19
C ARG A 54 -15.69 -29.13 2.05
N VAL A 55 -16.09 -28.97 3.32
CA VAL A 55 -16.46 -30.09 4.20
C VAL A 55 -17.60 -30.90 3.58
N LEU A 56 -18.66 -30.23 3.13
CA LEU A 56 -19.78 -30.88 2.46
C LEU A 56 -19.36 -31.55 1.13
N ALA A 57 -18.45 -30.94 0.37
CA ALA A 57 -17.91 -31.53 -0.86
C ALA A 57 -17.10 -32.81 -0.58
N GLN A 58 -16.25 -32.80 0.45
CA GLN A 58 -15.44 -33.94 0.88
C GLN A 58 -16.31 -35.10 1.36
N ALA A 59 -17.33 -34.84 2.20
CA ALA A 59 -18.28 -35.86 2.64
C ALA A 59 -19.04 -36.49 1.45
N ASN A 60 -19.47 -35.68 0.47
CA ASN A 60 -20.09 -36.19 -0.77
C ASN A 60 -19.11 -36.95 -1.68
N GLN A 61 -17.83 -36.60 -1.69
CA GLN A 61 -16.79 -37.34 -2.41
C GLN A 61 -16.55 -38.71 -1.77
N SER A 62 -16.40 -38.78 -0.44
CA SER A 62 -16.16 -40.04 0.26
C SER A 62 -17.29 -41.06 0.09
N LEU A 63 -18.57 -40.62 0.07
CA LEU A 63 -19.69 -41.51 -0.28
C LEU A 63 -19.57 -42.08 -1.71
N ARG A 64 -19.15 -41.27 -2.69
CA ARG A 64 -18.99 -41.71 -4.08
C ARG A 64 -17.84 -42.71 -4.24
N GLU A 65 -16.69 -42.44 -3.61
CA GLU A 65 -15.52 -43.33 -3.61
C GLU A 65 -15.85 -44.69 -2.99
N GLN A 66 -16.69 -44.71 -1.95
CA GLN A 66 -17.20 -45.93 -1.30
C GLN A 66 -18.42 -46.55 -2.02
N GLY A 67 -18.70 -46.16 -3.27
CA GLY A 67 -19.67 -46.81 -4.15
C GLY A 67 -21.10 -46.25 -4.14
N ALA A 68 -21.41 -45.23 -3.33
CA ALA A 68 -22.74 -44.62 -3.27
C ALA A 68 -22.97 -43.58 -4.40
N TYR A 69 -22.67 -43.96 -5.65
CA TYR A 69 -22.93 -43.13 -6.83
C TYR A 69 -24.42 -42.73 -6.89
N ASN A 70 -24.67 -41.41 -6.88
CA ASN A 70 -25.99 -40.76 -6.86
C ASN A 70 -26.77 -40.73 -5.53
N THR A 71 -26.16 -41.02 -4.37
CA THR A 71 -26.74 -40.60 -3.07
C THR A 71 -25.99 -39.38 -2.52
N PRO A 72 -26.67 -38.25 -2.23
CA PRO A 72 -26.06 -37.14 -1.49
C PRO A 72 -25.92 -37.48 0.00
N VAL A 73 -25.01 -36.82 0.71
CA VAL A 73 -24.95 -36.91 2.19
C VAL A 73 -26.25 -36.42 2.81
N ARG A 74 -26.71 -37.06 3.90
CA ARG A 74 -27.84 -36.62 4.73
C ARG A 74 -27.46 -35.45 5.65
N TRP A 75 -28.13 -34.30 5.50
CA TRP A 75 -27.98 -33.13 6.37
C TRP A 75 -29.17 -32.16 6.25
N ASP A 76 -29.42 -31.42 7.33
CA ASP A 76 -30.44 -30.38 7.39
C ASP A 76 -29.86 -29.00 7.08
N GLU A 77 -30.22 -28.46 5.92
CA GLU A 77 -29.84 -27.10 5.52
C GLU A 77 -30.59 -26.03 6.34
N ALA A 78 -31.78 -26.33 6.88
CA ALA A 78 -32.56 -25.35 7.64
C ALA A 78 -31.85 -24.98 8.95
N SER A 79 -31.57 -25.95 9.84
CA SER A 79 -30.90 -25.63 11.10
C SER A 79 -29.47 -25.12 10.93
N LEU A 80 -28.75 -25.47 9.86
CA LEU A 80 -27.45 -24.83 9.58
C LEU A 80 -27.61 -23.33 9.25
N LEU A 81 -28.64 -22.96 8.48
CA LEU A 81 -28.92 -21.56 8.15
C LEU A 81 -29.51 -20.78 9.34
N GLU A 82 -30.34 -21.40 10.18
CA GLU A 82 -30.80 -20.84 11.46
C GLU A 82 -29.60 -20.51 12.37
N ILE A 83 -28.70 -21.47 12.59
CA ILE A 83 -27.50 -21.31 13.42
C ILE A 83 -26.63 -20.15 12.91
N ILE A 84 -26.37 -20.05 11.60
CA ILE A 84 -25.53 -19.00 11.01
C ILE A 84 -26.26 -17.64 10.96
N GLY A 85 -27.59 -17.64 10.86
CA GLY A 85 -28.42 -16.45 10.62
C GLY A 85 -28.33 -15.93 9.18
N ASP A 86 -29.08 -14.86 8.87
CA ASP A 86 -29.19 -14.30 7.50
C ASP A 86 -27.95 -13.48 7.07
N TYR A 87 -26.85 -14.20 6.84
CA TYR A 87 -25.63 -13.65 6.27
C TYR A 87 -25.82 -13.17 4.83
N ARG A 88 -26.84 -13.66 4.10
CA ARG A 88 -27.08 -13.28 2.70
C ARG A 88 -27.58 -11.84 2.61
N LYS A 89 -28.56 -11.46 3.42
CA LYS A 89 -29.03 -10.07 3.56
C LYS A 89 -27.93 -9.15 4.09
N THR A 90 -27.17 -9.57 5.11
CA THR A 90 -26.02 -8.79 5.60
C THR A 90 -25.01 -8.52 4.49
N LEU A 91 -24.68 -9.50 3.65
CA LEU A 91 -23.79 -9.30 2.50
C LEU A 91 -24.38 -8.42 1.40
N GLN A 92 -25.70 -8.48 1.16
CA GLN A 92 -26.37 -7.57 0.22
C GLN A 92 -26.30 -6.11 0.73
N GLU A 93 -26.59 -5.85 2.01
CA GLU A 93 -26.41 -4.52 2.60
C GLU A 93 -24.94 -4.04 2.52
N CYS A 94 -23.97 -4.96 2.62
CA CYS A 94 -22.55 -4.65 2.40
C CYS A 94 -22.25 -4.27 0.94
N TYR A 95 -22.82 -4.99 -0.04
CA TYR A 95 -22.69 -4.66 -1.46
C TYR A 95 -23.22 -3.25 -1.75
N GLU A 96 -24.45 -2.97 -1.30
CA GLU A 96 -25.13 -1.68 -1.51
C GLU A 96 -24.36 -0.51 -0.86
N LEU A 97 -23.80 -0.70 0.34
CA LEU A 97 -22.97 0.31 1.00
C LEU A 97 -21.66 0.59 0.25
N VAL A 98 -21.04 -0.43 -0.35
CA VAL A 98 -19.80 -0.29 -1.13
C VAL A 98 -20.08 0.38 -2.48
N GLU A 99 -21.08 -0.09 -3.22
CA GLU A 99 -21.48 0.43 -4.54
C GLU A 99 -21.82 1.92 -4.49
N THR A 100 -22.59 2.34 -3.48
CA THR A 100 -22.98 3.74 -3.29
C THR A 100 -21.83 4.67 -2.88
N ASN A 101 -20.67 4.14 -2.46
CA ASN A 101 -19.59 4.91 -1.84
C ASN A 101 -18.18 4.65 -2.43
N THR A 102 -18.10 4.06 -3.63
CA THR A 102 -16.87 3.73 -4.39
C THR A 102 -15.77 4.81 -4.45
N ARG A 103 -16.11 6.08 -4.22
CA ARG A 103 -15.17 7.22 -4.17
C ARG A 103 -14.09 7.15 -3.10
N TYR A 104 -14.43 6.56 -1.96
CA TYR A 104 -13.53 6.41 -0.81
C TYR A 104 -12.67 5.17 -0.94
N ARG A 105 -12.99 4.29 -1.90
CA ARG A 105 -12.19 3.10 -2.24
C ARG A 105 -10.80 3.51 -2.75
N LEU A 106 -10.70 4.60 -3.52
CA LEU A 106 -9.49 4.98 -4.26
C LEU A 106 -8.66 6.16 -3.71
N SER A 107 -9.12 6.87 -2.66
CA SER A 107 -8.30 7.94 -2.05
C SER A 107 -8.83 8.43 -0.69
N SER A 108 -7.89 8.63 0.26
CA SER A 108 -8.13 9.21 1.59
C SER A 108 -7.48 10.59 1.75
N GLY A 109 -7.94 11.39 2.71
CA GLY A 109 -7.39 12.72 3.01
C GLY A 109 -8.23 13.44 4.08
N PRO A 110 -7.75 14.52 4.73
CA PRO A 110 -8.37 15.06 5.94
C PRO A 110 -9.86 15.35 5.82
N VAL A 111 -10.29 15.97 4.72
CA VAL A 111 -11.72 16.24 4.43
C VAL A 111 -12.49 14.93 4.20
N ARG A 112 -11.97 14.02 3.37
CA ARG A 112 -12.61 12.72 3.07
C ARG A 112 -12.75 11.85 4.31
N ASN A 113 -11.85 11.99 5.29
CA ASN A 113 -11.92 11.27 6.55
C ASN A 113 -13.04 11.79 7.46
N ILE A 114 -13.29 13.10 7.48
CA ILE A 114 -14.46 13.69 8.14
C ILE A 114 -15.73 13.24 7.40
N GLU A 115 -15.73 13.29 6.07
CA GLU A 115 -16.86 12.90 5.21
C GLU A 115 -17.25 11.42 5.42
N TRP A 116 -16.27 10.51 5.52
CA TRP A 116 -16.48 9.11 5.87
C TRP A 116 -17.03 8.93 7.30
N ASN A 117 -16.39 9.56 8.29
CA ASN A 117 -16.77 9.43 9.71
C ASN A 117 -18.20 9.91 9.99
N VAL A 118 -18.71 10.89 9.24
CA VAL A 118 -20.05 11.46 9.41
C VAL A 118 -21.11 10.73 8.56
N LEU A 119 -20.79 10.30 7.33
CA LEU A 119 -21.79 9.79 6.39
C LEU A 119 -21.86 8.27 6.27
N VAL A 120 -20.78 7.54 6.58
CA VAL A 120 -20.66 6.11 6.21
C VAL A 120 -20.22 5.21 7.36
N GLN A 121 -19.30 5.68 8.22
CA GLN A 121 -18.79 4.93 9.38
C GLN A 121 -19.90 4.27 10.23
N PRO A 122 -21.02 4.94 10.59
CA PRO A 122 -22.06 4.30 11.42
C PRO A 122 -22.75 3.11 10.73
N ASN A 123 -22.92 3.17 9.41
CA ASN A 123 -23.53 2.08 8.64
C ASN A 123 -22.52 0.94 8.41
N ALA A 124 -21.24 1.28 8.22
CA ALA A 124 -20.16 0.30 8.11
C ALA A 124 -19.99 -0.49 9.42
N ASP A 125 -19.90 0.18 10.57
CA ASP A 125 -19.69 -0.48 11.87
C ASP A 125 -20.87 -1.40 12.25
N ARG A 126 -22.11 -0.99 11.97
CA ARG A 126 -23.31 -1.84 12.14
C ARG A 126 -23.22 -3.13 11.33
N LEU A 127 -22.82 -3.03 10.06
CA LEU A 127 -22.64 -4.21 9.20
C LEU A 127 -21.45 -5.07 9.63
N ARG A 128 -20.37 -4.45 10.12
CA ARG A 128 -19.22 -5.18 10.70
C ARG A 128 -19.60 -6.00 11.92
N GLN A 129 -20.40 -5.45 12.84
CA GLN A 129 -20.91 -6.21 14.00
C GLN A 129 -21.70 -7.45 13.55
N ARG A 130 -22.60 -7.31 12.57
CA ARG A 130 -23.35 -8.42 11.98
C ARG A 130 -22.43 -9.44 11.28
N LEU A 131 -21.46 -8.99 10.49
CA LEU A 131 -20.45 -9.86 9.87
C LEU A 131 -19.63 -10.65 10.90
N LEU A 132 -19.19 -10.00 11.98
CA LEU A 132 -18.42 -10.63 13.06
C LEU A 132 -19.24 -11.69 13.81
N LEU A 133 -20.54 -11.45 14.02
CA LEU A 133 -21.46 -12.43 14.61
C LEU A 133 -21.65 -13.65 13.70
N HIS A 134 -21.99 -13.45 12.42
CA HIS A 134 -22.07 -14.55 11.45
C HIS A 134 -20.75 -15.34 11.36
N ASN A 135 -19.62 -14.64 11.32
CA ASN A 135 -18.29 -15.27 11.20
C ASN A 135 -17.95 -16.11 12.46
N SER A 136 -18.30 -15.62 13.65
CA SER A 136 -18.13 -16.35 14.92
C SER A 136 -19.02 -17.60 14.98
N LYS A 137 -20.29 -17.50 14.57
CA LYS A 137 -21.22 -18.62 14.44
C LYS A 137 -20.70 -19.69 13.47
N VAL A 138 -20.21 -19.30 12.30
CA VAL A 138 -19.61 -20.23 11.32
C VAL A 138 -18.41 -20.96 11.92
N LEU A 139 -17.51 -20.25 12.61
CA LEU A 139 -16.34 -20.88 13.26
C LEU A 139 -16.73 -21.89 14.36
N LEU A 140 -17.78 -21.58 15.14
CA LEU A 140 -18.28 -22.46 16.20
C LEU A 140 -19.05 -23.68 15.66
N VAL A 141 -19.80 -23.54 14.55
CA VAL A 141 -20.52 -24.67 13.94
C VAL A 141 -19.62 -25.54 13.04
N LEU A 142 -18.50 -25.02 12.52
CA LEU A 142 -17.64 -25.72 11.54
C LEU A 142 -17.19 -27.12 11.98
N LYS A 143 -16.69 -27.26 13.23
CA LYS A 143 -16.22 -28.53 13.78
C LYS A 143 -17.36 -29.52 14.06
N PRO A 144 -18.44 -29.18 14.82
CA PRO A 144 -19.54 -30.11 15.02
C PRO A 144 -20.26 -30.47 13.71
N PHE A 145 -20.39 -29.55 12.75
CA PHE A 145 -20.95 -29.84 11.42
C PHE A 145 -20.14 -30.90 10.65
N GLU A 146 -18.80 -30.83 10.70
CA GLU A 146 -17.97 -31.88 10.10
C GLU A 146 -18.14 -33.23 10.82
N ILE A 147 -18.19 -33.24 12.15
CA ILE A 147 -18.41 -34.47 12.93
C ILE A 147 -19.78 -35.08 12.60
N ASP A 148 -20.84 -34.27 12.54
CA ASP A 148 -22.18 -34.70 12.14
C ASP A 148 -22.18 -35.35 10.74
N LEU A 149 -21.54 -34.70 9.76
CA LEU A 149 -21.44 -35.22 8.40
C LEU A 149 -20.62 -36.52 8.34
N LEU A 150 -19.48 -36.59 9.02
CA LEU A 150 -18.65 -37.81 9.07
C LEU A 150 -19.40 -38.97 9.72
N CYS A 151 -20.10 -38.72 10.84
CA CYS A 151 -20.95 -39.72 11.50
C CYS A 151 -22.10 -40.20 10.61
N ARG A 152 -22.77 -39.29 9.88
CA ARG A 152 -23.86 -39.65 8.94
C ARG A 152 -23.34 -40.42 7.73
N VAL A 153 -22.19 -40.05 7.17
CA VAL A 153 -21.50 -40.82 6.12
C VAL A 153 -21.12 -42.22 6.62
N HIS A 154 -20.64 -42.34 7.86
CA HIS A 154 -20.38 -43.64 8.49
C HIS A 154 -21.64 -44.49 8.67
N GLN A 155 -22.78 -43.89 9.05
CA GLN A 155 -24.08 -44.57 9.16
C GLN A 155 -24.60 -45.00 7.77
N ASP A 156 -24.66 -44.09 6.80
CA ASP A 156 -25.03 -44.36 5.40
C ASP A 156 -24.23 -45.52 4.78
N LEU A 157 -22.97 -45.68 5.20
CA LEU A 157 -22.07 -46.71 4.71
C LEU A 157 -22.17 -48.01 5.51
N ALA A 158 -22.41 -47.95 6.83
CA ALA A 158 -22.69 -49.12 7.67
C ALA A 158 -24.04 -49.78 7.33
N ASP A 159 -25.08 -48.99 7.09
CA ASP A 159 -26.41 -49.47 6.65
C ASP A 159 -26.32 -50.23 5.32
N ARG A 160 -25.36 -49.86 4.45
CA ARG A 160 -25.09 -50.53 3.16
C ARG A 160 -24.19 -51.76 3.30
N ILE A 161 -23.25 -51.75 4.26
CA ILE A 161 -22.23 -52.79 4.45
C ILE A 161 -22.63 -53.75 5.58
N GLN A 162 -23.93 -54.07 5.66
CA GLN A 162 -24.45 -55.14 6.52
C GLN A 162 -24.07 -56.56 6.03
N ALA A 163 -23.12 -56.65 5.08
CA ALA A 163 -22.35 -57.84 4.74
C ALA A 163 -20.84 -57.53 4.68
N VAL A 164 -20.09 -58.11 5.63
CA VAL A 164 -18.61 -58.28 5.66
C VAL A 164 -17.72 -57.05 5.99
N HIS A 165 -17.54 -56.85 7.31
CA HIS A 165 -16.26 -56.61 8.03
C HIS A 165 -15.37 -55.35 7.80
N VAL A 166 -15.31 -54.55 8.87
CA VAL A 166 -14.10 -53.99 9.54
C VAL A 166 -13.38 -52.76 8.95
N ASP A 167 -13.03 -52.69 7.67
CA ASP A 167 -12.04 -51.69 7.19
C ASP A 167 -12.54 -50.23 7.04
N LEU A 168 -13.75 -49.92 7.51
CA LEU A 168 -14.42 -48.62 7.29
C LEU A 168 -13.83 -47.41 8.04
N ARG A 169 -12.84 -47.57 8.91
CA ARG A 169 -12.40 -46.53 9.87
C ARG A 169 -11.30 -45.59 9.37
N ARG A 170 -11.43 -45.06 8.15
CA ARG A 170 -10.46 -44.08 7.57
C ARG A 170 -11.12 -42.91 6.83
N LEU A 171 -12.27 -42.46 7.33
CA LEU A 171 -12.80 -41.15 6.98
C LEU A 171 -11.99 -40.06 7.71
N ILE A 172 -11.36 -39.20 6.91
CA ILE A 172 -10.54 -38.06 7.34
C ILE A 172 -11.30 -36.80 6.93
N GLY A 173 -11.53 -35.88 7.88
CA GLY A 173 -12.11 -34.56 7.62
C GLY A 173 -11.07 -33.50 7.25
N ILE A 174 -11.54 -32.29 6.95
CA ILE A 174 -10.71 -31.10 6.69
C ILE A 174 -10.18 -30.51 7.99
N LEU A 175 -11.01 -30.51 9.05
CA LEU A 175 -10.70 -30.00 10.38
C LEU A 175 -10.52 -31.15 11.39
N VAL A 176 -11.14 -32.31 11.13
CA VAL A 176 -11.12 -33.51 11.97
C VAL A 176 -10.30 -34.63 11.29
N PRO A 177 -8.97 -34.65 11.44
CA PRO A 177 -8.12 -35.62 10.74
C PRO A 177 -8.19 -37.05 11.31
N ASN A 178 -8.76 -37.23 12.51
CA ASN A 178 -8.96 -38.53 13.14
C ASN A 178 -10.30 -38.55 13.89
N MET A 179 -11.31 -39.21 13.32
CA MET A 179 -12.66 -39.24 13.88
C MET A 179 -12.73 -39.98 15.22
N GLU A 180 -12.03 -41.12 15.40
CA GLU A 180 -12.06 -41.88 16.67
C GLU A 180 -11.55 -41.02 17.84
N GLN A 181 -10.51 -40.23 17.60
CA GLN A 181 -9.96 -39.32 18.60
C GLN A 181 -10.88 -38.12 18.89
N ALA A 182 -11.57 -37.58 17.88
CA ALA A 182 -12.51 -36.48 18.06
C ALA A 182 -13.78 -36.90 18.82
N LEU A 183 -14.30 -38.10 18.54
CA LEU A 183 -15.42 -38.67 19.28
C LEU A 183 -15.04 -38.99 20.73
N ALA A 184 -13.89 -39.61 20.96
CA ALA A 184 -13.38 -39.86 22.31
C ALA A 184 -13.15 -38.57 23.12
N GLN A 185 -12.78 -37.46 22.46
CA GLN A 185 -12.68 -36.13 23.07
C GLN A 185 -14.05 -35.49 23.40
N GLN A 186 -15.14 -35.94 22.76
CA GLN A 186 -16.51 -35.48 23.03
C GLN A 186 -17.27 -36.38 24.01
N GLU A 187 -16.90 -37.65 24.19
CA GLU A 187 -17.57 -38.57 25.11
C GLU A 187 -17.09 -38.47 26.57
N VAL A 188 -15.91 -37.89 26.82
CA VAL A 188 -15.27 -37.90 28.16
C VAL A 188 -14.86 -36.49 28.61
N ARG A 189 -15.87 -35.71 29.04
CA ARG A 189 -15.70 -34.43 29.76
C ARG A 189 -16.79 -34.29 30.83
N ASP A 190 -16.38 -34.01 32.07
CA ASP A 190 -17.30 -33.59 33.12
C ASP A 190 -17.60 -32.09 32.93
N ILE A 191 -18.87 -31.75 32.62
CA ILE A 191 -19.25 -30.36 32.32
C ILE A 191 -19.28 -29.52 33.61
N HIS A 192 -18.37 -28.57 33.73
CA HIS A 192 -18.29 -27.63 34.85
C HIS A 192 -19.05 -26.33 34.53
N MET A 193 -19.78 -25.79 35.51
CA MET A 193 -20.49 -24.50 35.38
C MET A 193 -20.43 -23.71 36.69
N LEU A 194 -20.36 -22.38 36.58
CA LEU A 194 -20.34 -21.49 37.75
C LEU A 194 -21.72 -21.29 38.36
N ASP A 195 -21.79 -21.29 39.69
CA ASP A 195 -23.00 -20.89 40.43
C ASP A 195 -23.30 -19.40 40.23
N ILE A 196 -24.44 -19.08 39.62
CA ILE A 196 -24.90 -17.71 39.44
C ILE A 196 -25.55 -17.22 40.75
N PRO A 197 -25.08 -16.12 41.36
CA PRO A 197 -25.71 -15.60 42.58
C PRO A 197 -27.21 -15.30 42.35
N PRO A 198 -28.13 -15.72 43.23
CA PRO A 198 -29.58 -15.62 42.97
C PRO A 198 -30.09 -14.21 42.63
N ARG A 199 -29.48 -13.16 43.21
CA ARG A 199 -29.78 -11.75 42.89
C ARG A 199 -29.40 -11.35 41.47
N VAL A 200 -28.35 -11.95 40.91
CA VAL A 200 -27.84 -11.69 39.55
C VAL A 200 -28.68 -12.47 38.53
N SER A 201 -28.97 -13.75 38.80
CA SER A 201 -29.85 -14.57 37.95
C SER A 201 -31.26 -13.95 37.78
N GLU A 202 -31.85 -13.45 38.88
CA GLU A 202 -33.14 -12.74 38.87
C GLU A 202 -33.05 -11.31 38.29
N ALA A 203 -31.84 -10.72 38.21
CA ALA A 203 -31.64 -9.45 37.51
C ALA A 203 -31.54 -9.67 35.99
N PHE A 204 -30.79 -10.68 35.53
CA PHE A 204 -30.73 -11.11 34.13
C PHE A 204 -32.12 -11.49 33.62
N ARG A 205 -32.89 -12.28 34.37
CA ARG A 205 -34.28 -12.64 34.01
C ARG A 205 -35.17 -11.41 33.82
N ARG A 206 -35.07 -10.42 34.72
CA ARG A 206 -35.84 -9.17 34.58
C ARG A 206 -35.40 -8.31 33.41
N ALA A 207 -34.10 -8.23 33.11
CA ALA A 207 -33.60 -7.51 31.93
C ALA A 207 -34.09 -8.20 30.64
N ALA A 208 -33.88 -9.51 30.51
CA ALA A 208 -34.31 -10.30 29.37
C ALA A 208 -35.81 -10.11 29.05
N MET A 209 -36.67 -10.22 30.06
CA MET A 209 -38.13 -10.07 29.91
C MET A 209 -38.57 -8.62 29.62
N GLN A 210 -37.84 -7.60 30.08
CA GLN A 210 -38.23 -6.19 29.90
C GLN A 210 -38.17 -5.72 28.44
N GLU A 211 -37.25 -6.28 27.65
CA GLU A 211 -37.07 -5.96 26.22
C GLU A 211 -37.82 -6.91 25.28
N LYS A 212 -38.32 -8.03 25.83
CA LYS A 212 -39.00 -9.14 25.17
C LYS A 212 -40.38 -9.39 25.75
N LEU A 213 -41.17 -8.32 25.85
CA LEU A 213 -42.58 -8.27 26.28
C LEU A 213 -43.55 -9.12 25.41
N GLU A 214 -43.03 -9.79 24.38
CA GLU A 214 -43.75 -10.68 23.47
C GLU A 214 -43.75 -12.16 23.94
N TYR A 215 -42.97 -12.50 24.98
CA TYR A 215 -42.90 -13.83 25.60
C TYR A 215 -43.55 -13.83 27.00
N GLU A 216 -44.19 -14.93 27.37
CA GLU A 216 -44.87 -15.07 28.68
C GLU A 216 -43.92 -15.45 29.83
N ASP A 217 -42.77 -16.07 29.55
CA ASP A 217 -41.82 -16.58 30.55
C ASP A 217 -40.40 -16.75 29.96
N ASP A 218 -39.34 -16.78 30.79
CA ASP A 218 -37.96 -16.92 30.27
C ASP A 218 -37.64 -18.32 29.73
N MET A 219 -38.52 -19.30 30.00
CA MET A 219 -38.47 -20.65 29.44
C MET A 219 -39.05 -20.76 28.02
N SER A 220 -39.69 -19.71 27.48
CA SER A 220 -40.29 -19.72 26.13
C SER A 220 -39.51 -18.94 25.07
N LEU A 221 -38.35 -18.37 25.43
CA LEU A 221 -37.43 -17.65 24.54
C LEU A 221 -36.98 -18.53 23.35
N ASP A 222 -36.76 -17.91 22.19
CA ASP A 222 -36.32 -18.67 21.00
C ASP A 222 -34.83 -19.06 21.07
N LEU A 223 -34.53 -20.25 20.55
CA LEU A 223 -33.19 -20.85 20.54
C LEU A 223 -32.18 -20.04 19.73
N GLU A 224 -32.60 -19.41 18.62
CA GLU A 224 -31.73 -18.59 17.77
C GLU A 224 -31.32 -17.33 18.54
N GLU A 225 -32.27 -16.55 19.04
CA GLU A 225 -31.97 -15.32 19.78
C GLU A 225 -31.10 -15.58 21.03
N MET A 226 -31.35 -16.67 21.75
CA MET A 226 -30.51 -17.07 22.89
C MET A 226 -29.09 -17.48 22.47
N ALA A 227 -28.93 -18.15 21.32
CA ALA A 227 -27.62 -18.53 20.81
C ALA A 227 -26.82 -17.30 20.32
N ASP A 228 -27.48 -16.33 19.69
CA ASP A 228 -26.87 -15.06 19.26
C ASP A 228 -26.39 -14.25 20.47
N ALA A 229 -27.24 -14.08 21.49
CA ALA A 229 -26.87 -13.47 22.76
C ALA A 229 -25.70 -14.22 23.43
N PHE A 230 -25.72 -15.55 23.42
CA PHE A 230 -24.65 -16.37 23.99
C PHE A 230 -23.31 -16.11 23.29
N VAL A 231 -23.26 -16.12 21.95
CA VAL A 231 -22.02 -15.90 21.19
C VAL A 231 -21.46 -14.50 21.42
N LEU A 232 -22.32 -13.47 21.50
CA LEU A 232 -21.92 -12.09 21.80
C LEU A 232 -21.33 -11.95 23.21
N HIS A 233 -22.01 -12.47 24.24
CA HIS A 233 -21.48 -12.42 25.61
C HIS A 233 -20.24 -13.31 25.77
N TYR A 234 -20.14 -14.44 25.06
CA TYR A 234 -18.98 -15.32 25.13
C TYR A 234 -17.73 -14.67 24.51
N GLY A 235 -17.88 -13.90 23.42
CA GLY A 235 -16.83 -13.04 22.88
C GLY A 235 -16.35 -11.99 23.89
N ASN A 236 -17.30 -11.34 24.59
CA ASN A 236 -17.02 -10.30 25.59
C ASN A 236 -16.77 -10.85 27.01
N SER A 237 -16.47 -12.14 27.15
CA SER A 237 -16.26 -12.82 28.43
C SER A 237 -14.78 -12.78 28.88
N THR A 238 -14.42 -13.64 29.83
CA THR A 238 -13.03 -13.85 30.27
C THR A 238 -12.19 -14.67 29.30
N ARG A 239 -12.76 -15.11 28.17
CA ARG A 239 -12.11 -15.88 27.10
C ARG A 239 -10.71 -15.37 26.75
N ASP A 240 -10.60 -14.08 26.44
CA ASP A 240 -9.34 -13.44 26.00
C ASP A 240 -8.56 -12.80 27.18
N PHE A 241 -8.98 -13.02 28.43
CA PHE A 241 -8.26 -12.55 29.62
C PHE A 241 -7.08 -13.49 29.93
N VAL A 242 -5.87 -12.93 30.03
CA VAL A 242 -4.63 -13.66 30.37
C VAL A 242 -4.22 -13.34 31.81
N SER A 243 -4.02 -14.37 32.63
CA SER A 243 -3.65 -14.19 34.04
C SER A 243 -2.20 -13.72 34.25
N GLY A 244 -2.01 -12.92 35.29
CA GLY A 244 -0.69 -12.54 35.79
C GLY A 244 -0.22 -13.37 36.99
N MET A 245 1.10 -13.29 37.28
CA MET A 245 1.70 -14.02 38.39
C MET A 245 1.13 -13.61 39.76
N LEU A 246 0.82 -12.31 39.96
CA LEU A 246 0.21 -11.77 41.17
C LEU A 246 -1.29 -12.04 41.22
N VAL A 247 -1.86 -12.24 42.42
CA VAL A 247 -3.29 -12.53 42.63
C VAL A 247 -4.20 -11.40 42.13
N GLU A 248 -3.76 -10.15 42.30
CA GLU A 248 -4.47 -8.96 41.77
C GLU A 248 -4.63 -9.02 40.24
N ASN A 249 -3.64 -9.61 39.54
CA ASN A 249 -3.65 -9.78 38.08
C ASN A 249 -4.36 -11.08 37.65
N ARG A 250 -5.11 -11.74 38.55
CA ARG A 250 -5.96 -12.91 38.26
C ARG A 250 -7.45 -12.61 38.39
N VAL A 251 -7.79 -11.38 38.74
CA VAL A 251 -9.16 -10.89 38.82
C VAL A 251 -9.50 -10.22 37.47
N PRO A 252 -10.40 -10.80 36.65
CA PRO A 252 -10.87 -10.16 35.42
C PRO A 252 -11.82 -9.00 35.72
N HIS A 253 -12.10 -8.15 34.72
CA HIS A 253 -13.02 -7.03 34.90
C HIS A 253 -14.43 -7.54 35.27
N PRO A 254 -15.18 -6.89 36.18
CA PRO A 254 -16.52 -7.34 36.58
C PRO A 254 -17.46 -7.56 35.38
N GLU A 255 -17.35 -6.75 34.33
CA GLU A 255 -18.11 -6.89 33.08
C GLU A 255 -17.80 -8.20 32.33
N GLN A 256 -16.52 -8.60 32.24
CA GLN A 256 -16.11 -9.86 31.58
C GLN A 256 -16.64 -11.07 32.34
N TYR A 257 -16.59 -11.01 33.67
CA TYR A 257 -17.15 -12.05 34.54
C TYR A 257 -18.68 -12.09 34.50
N ILE A 258 -19.34 -10.93 34.44
CA ILE A 258 -20.80 -10.83 34.26
C ILE A 258 -21.23 -11.37 32.89
N ASN A 259 -20.48 -11.10 31.82
CA ASN A 259 -20.72 -11.71 30.51
C ASN A 259 -20.55 -13.25 30.55
N LEU A 260 -19.55 -13.78 31.26
CA LEU A 260 -19.45 -15.23 31.49
C LEU A 260 -20.67 -15.78 32.25
N LEU A 261 -21.15 -15.09 33.29
CA LEU A 261 -22.36 -15.48 34.01
C LEU A 261 -23.63 -15.38 33.14
N LYS A 262 -23.70 -14.44 32.17
CA LYS A 262 -24.78 -14.41 31.16
C LYS A 262 -24.71 -15.63 30.24
N CYS A 263 -23.51 -16.08 29.82
CA CYS A 263 -23.37 -17.32 29.06
C CYS A 263 -23.87 -18.54 29.84
N VAL A 264 -23.55 -18.65 31.14
CA VAL A 264 -24.10 -19.72 32.00
C VAL A 264 -25.63 -19.59 32.12
N TRP A 265 -26.16 -18.39 32.31
CA TRP A 265 -27.60 -18.13 32.44
C TRP A 265 -28.36 -18.52 31.16
N LEU A 266 -27.86 -18.14 29.99
CA LEU A 266 -28.41 -18.47 28.68
C LEU A 266 -28.31 -19.97 28.40
N MET A 267 -27.17 -20.61 28.69
CA MET A 267 -27.00 -22.06 28.46
C MET A 267 -28.02 -22.89 29.26
N GLN A 268 -28.40 -22.45 30.47
CA GLN A 268 -29.47 -23.07 31.24
C GLN A 268 -30.85 -23.02 30.53
N ARG A 269 -31.17 -21.97 29.77
CA ARG A 269 -32.42 -21.89 28.98
C ARG A 269 -32.30 -22.64 27.65
N ILE A 270 -31.15 -22.53 26.98
CA ILE A 270 -30.83 -23.23 25.73
C ILE A 270 -31.02 -24.75 25.88
N ARG A 271 -30.48 -25.36 26.95
CA ARG A 271 -30.70 -26.76 27.32
C ARG A 271 -32.18 -27.15 27.45
N GLU A 272 -32.99 -26.23 27.93
CA GLU A 272 -34.40 -26.46 28.22
C GLU A 272 -35.33 -26.21 27.02
N SER A 273 -34.81 -25.67 25.91
CA SER A 273 -35.57 -25.29 24.73
C SER A 273 -36.28 -26.49 24.04
N PRO A 274 -37.55 -26.36 23.60
CA PRO A 274 -38.25 -27.40 22.86
C PRO A 274 -37.54 -27.84 21.57
N LYS A 275 -36.94 -26.89 20.83
CA LYS A 275 -36.14 -27.15 19.61
C LYS A 275 -34.98 -28.12 19.86
N LEU A 276 -34.39 -28.08 21.07
CA LEU A 276 -33.26 -28.92 21.46
C LEU A 276 -33.69 -30.25 22.10
N LYS A 277 -34.82 -30.28 22.81
CA LYS A 277 -35.39 -31.49 23.44
C LYS A 277 -36.05 -32.46 22.45
N GLN A 278 -36.54 -31.95 21.32
CA GLN A 278 -37.10 -32.76 20.23
C GLN A 278 -36.52 -32.32 18.88
N PRO A 279 -35.20 -32.53 18.66
CA PRO A 279 -34.52 -32.07 17.46
C PRO A 279 -34.98 -32.88 16.23
N ALA A 280 -34.99 -32.25 15.05
CA ALA A 280 -35.21 -32.97 13.80
C ALA A 280 -34.06 -33.99 13.56
N PRO A 281 -34.31 -35.15 12.93
CA PRO A 281 -33.33 -36.25 12.86
C PRO A 281 -31.97 -35.93 12.23
N GLU A 282 -31.88 -34.88 11.41
CA GLU A 282 -30.64 -34.44 10.75
C GLU A 282 -30.20 -33.03 11.21
N SER A 283 -30.82 -32.49 12.27
CA SER A 283 -30.54 -31.15 12.78
C SER A 283 -29.13 -31.01 13.35
N HIS A 284 -28.54 -29.83 13.17
CA HIS A 284 -27.21 -29.48 13.69
C HIS A 284 -27.24 -28.78 15.05
N TRP A 285 -28.43 -28.41 15.56
CA TRP A 285 -28.59 -27.75 16.86
C TRP A 285 -27.96 -28.50 18.06
N PRO A 286 -28.13 -29.83 18.22
CA PRO A 286 -27.54 -30.55 19.36
C PRO A 286 -26.01 -30.49 19.39
N SER A 287 -25.36 -30.74 18.26
CA SER A 287 -23.90 -30.75 18.14
C SER A 287 -23.30 -29.35 18.24
N TYR A 288 -24.01 -28.33 17.75
CA TYR A 288 -23.64 -26.92 17.92
C TYR A 288 -23.73 -26.48 19.39
N VAL A 289 -24.86 -26.72 20.06
CA VAL A 289 -25.03 -26.38 21.48
C VAL A 289 -24.00 -27.11 22.35
N LYS A 290 -23.69 -28.38 22.06
CA LYS A 290 -22.64 -29.10 22.77
C LYS A 290 -21.26 -28.45 22.61
N GLN A 291 -20.91 -27.94 21.43
CA GLN A 291 -19.64 -27.22 21.23
C GLN A 291 -19.61 -25.89 22.03
N LEU A 292 -20.73 -25.15 22.10
CA LEU A 292 -20.86 -23.96 22.95
C LEU A 292 -20.74 -24.30 24.46
N GLU A 293 -21.24 -25.45 24.88
CA GLU A 293 -21.20 -25.98 26.24
C GLU A 293 -19.79 -26.46 26.64
N ASP A 294 -19.09 -27.17 25.73
CA ASP A 294 -17.68 -27.55 25.84
C ASP A 294 -16.76 -26.32 25.99
N ASP A 295 -17.02 -25.27 25.21
CA ASP A 295 -16.26 -24.03 25.25
C ASP A 295 -16.57 -23.19 26.51
N LEU A 296 -17.80 -23.23 27.01
CA LEU A 296 -18.18 -22.62 28.28
C LEU A 296 -17.54 -23.32 29.48
N SER A 297 -17.56 -24.66 29.54
CA SER A 297 -16.94 -25.44 30.61
C SER A 297 -15.47 -25.06 30.78
N SER A 298 -14.74 -25.04 29.66
CA SER A 298 -13.34 -24.64 29.56
C SER A 298 -13.05 -23.22 30.13
N GLN A 299 -14.01 -22.29 30.09
CA GLN A 299 -13.88 -20.97 30.73
C GLN A 299 -14.30 -20.97 32.21
N CYS A 300 -15.32 -21.75 32.59
CA CYS A 300 -15.75 -21.88 33.98
C CYS A 300 -14.71 -22.60 34.85
N GLU A 301 -14.07 -23.66 34.33
CA GLU A 301 -13.00 -24.42 35.00
C GLU A 301 -11.83 -23.56 35.49
N ARG A 302 -11.57 -22.42 34.84
CA ARG A 302 -10.50 -21.47 35.18
C ARG A 302 -10.68 -20.82 36.56
N PHE A 303 -11.89 -20.86 37.12
CA PHE A 303 -12.25 -20.34 38.45
C PHE A 303 -12.36 -21.42 39.54
N GLU A 304 -12.07 -22.70 39.24
CA GLU A 304 -12.12 -23.75 40.26
C GLU A 304 -11.13 -23.51 41.41
N PRO A 305 -11.34 -24.10 42.62
CA PRO A 305 -10.55 -23.85 43.83
C PRO A 305 -9.04 -24.20 43.81
N LYS A 306 -8.45 -24.44 42.63
CA LYS A 306 -7.04 -24.76 42.39
C LYS A 306 -6.46 -24.07 41.13
N GLN A 307 -7.24 -23.24 40.42
CA GLN A 307 -7.00 -22.83 39.04
C GLN A 307 -6.57 -21.35 38.89
N GLU A 308 -6.71 -20.81 37.69
CA GLU A 308 -6.03 -19.64 37.15
C GLU A 308 -6.58 -18.30 37.65
N LEU A 309 -7.90 -18.17 37.76
CA LEU A 309 -8.62 -16.90 37.93
C LEU A 309 -9.35 -16.81 39.27
N VAL A 310 -9.61 -15.57 39.70
CA VAL A 310 -10.34 -15.24 40.94
C VAL A 310 -11.56 -14.40 40.58
N ALA A 311 -12.75 -14.80 41.04
CA ALA A 311 -13.99 -14.07 40.75
C ALA A 311 -13.96 -12.64 41.34
N PRO A 312 -14.30 -11.60 40.56
CA PRO A 312 -14.45 -10.24 41.06
C PRO A 312 -15.71 -10.07 41.92
N ASP A 313 -15.77 -9.01 42.72
CA ASP A 313 -17.01 -8.61 43.38
C ASP A 313 -18.03 -8.08 42.35
N VAL A 314 -19.29 -8.51 42.50
CA VAL A 314 -20.43 -8.21 41.63
C VAL A 314 -21.56 -7.48 42.38
N MET A 315 -21.29 -6.86 43.54
CA MET A 315 -22.29 -6.10 44.30
C MET A 315 -22.67 -4.73 43.68
N SER A 316 -21.94 -4.24 42.68
CA SER A 316 -22.13 -2.89 42.09
C SER A 316 -22.42 -2.91 40.58
N LEU A 317 -23.48 -3.60 40.17
CA LEU A 317 -23.89 -3.70 38.76
C LEU A 317 -24.66 -2.45 38.31
N THR A 318 -24.31 -1.92 37.13
CA THR A 318 -25.13 -0.91 36.43
C THR A 318 -26.31 -1.58 35.72
N ARG A 319 -27.22 -0.78 35.13
CA ARG A 319 -28.31 -1.31 34.30
C ARG A 319 -27.76 -2.00 33.05
N ASP A 320 -26.89 -1.29 32.35
CA ASP A 320 -26.27 -1.67 31.08
C ASP A 320 -25.46 -2.99 31.22
N MET A 321 -24.82 -3.21 32.38
CA MET A 321 -24.18 -4.50 32.71
C MET A 321 -25.15 -5.69 32.75
N LEU A 322 -26.45 -5.48 32.93
CA LEU A 322 -27.46 -6.55 33.07
C LEU A 322 -28.18 -6.91 31.76
N GLU A 323 -28.02 -6.12 30.70
CA GLU A 323 -28.73 -6.29 29.43
C GLU A 323 -28.33 -7.59 28.72
N ILE A 324 -29.31 -8.33 28.19
CA ILE A 324 -29.16 -9.73 27.72
C ILE A 324 -29.25 -9.85 26.20
N TRP A 325 -29.90 -8.90 25.54
CA TRP A 325 -30.08 -8.90 24.10
C TRP A 325 -29.16 -7.85 23.44
N PRO A 326 -28.76 -8.03 22.17
CA PRO A 326 -28.11 -6.96 21.42
C PRO A 326 -29.06 -5.76 21.25
N GLU A 327 -28.51 -4.55 21.24
CA GLU A 327 -29.26 -3.32 20.93
C GLU A 327 -30.04 -3.48 19.60
N LYS A 328 -31.37 -3.35 19.65
CA LYS A 328 -32.23 -3.43 18.46
C LYS A 328 -31.89 -2.26 17.52
N GLU A 329 -31.67 -2.54 16.22
CA GLU A 329 -31.30 -1.53 15.21
C GLU A 329 -32.27 -0.33 15.23
N LEU A 330 -31.82 0.82 15.76
CA LEU A 330 -32.60 2.06 15.69
C LEU A 330 -32.69 2.55 14.24
N PRO A 331 -33.87 2.93 13.73
CA PRO A 331 -34.01 3.50 12.39
C PRO A 331 -33.26 4.83 12.29
N GLN A 332 -32.60 5.06 11.16
CA GLN A 332 -31.75 6.24 10.92
C GLN A 332 -32.53 7.55 11.07
N LEU A 333 -32.27 8.32 12.14
CA LEU A 333 -32.74 9.72 12.25
C LEU A 333 -31.99 10.71 11.35
N ILE A 334 -30.93 10.28 10.64
CA ILE A 334 -29.94 11.17 10.01
C ILE A 334 -29.79 10.94 8.48
N ASP A 335 -30.87 10.61 7.77
CA ASP A 335 -30.87 10.58 6.28
C ASP A 335 -31.37 11.90 5.63
N VAL A 336 -31.83 12.85 6.44
CA VAL A 336 -32.55 14.07 5.97
C VAL A 336 -31.65 15.32 5.85
N VAL A 337 -30.54 15.38 6.59
CA VAL A 337 -29.77 16.65 6.77
C VAL A 337 -28.44 16.68 6.01
N THR A 338 -27.80 15.53 5.78
CA THR A 338 -26.36 15.47 5.49
C THR A 338 -26.00 15.26 4.01
N ARG A 339 -26.93 14.83 3.16
CA ARG A 339 -26.62 14.43 1.76
C ARG A 339 -26.35 15.59 0.80
N ASP A 340 -26.81 16.83 1.07
CA ASP A 340 -26.80 17.93 0.09
C ASP A 340 -25.94 19.17 0.41
N GLU A 341 -25.31 19.27 1.60
CA GLU A 341 -24.74 20.55 2.06
C GLU A 341 -23.21 20.68 2.14
N LEU A 342 -22.42 19.60 1.96
CA LEU A 342 -20.96 19.70 1.99
C LEU A 342 -20.40 20.20 0.64
N MET A 343 -19.84 21.41 0.65
CA MET A 343 -19.28 22.10 -0.50
C MET A 343 -17.83 22.54 -0.25
N GLU A 344 -17.08 22.69 -1.33
CA GLU A 344 -15.72 23.22 -1.35
C GLU A 344 -15.68 24.47 -2.23
N GLU A 345 -15.31 25.63 -1.68
CA GLU A 345 -15.09 26.87 -2.45
C GLU A 345 -13.74 26.83 -3.17
N VAL A 346 -13.77 26.81 -4.50
CA VAL A 346 -12.57 26.62 -5.36
C VAL A 346 -12.10 27.95 -5.98
N LEU A 347 -13.00 28.93 -6.16
CA LEU A 347 -12.69 30.20 -6.79
C LEU A 347 -13.72 31.29 -6.45
N GLU A 348 -13.26 32.47 -6.00
CA GLU A 348 -14.04 33.72 -6.06
C GLU A 348 -13.36 34.73 -7.01
N VAL A 349 -14.12 35.34 -7.93
CA VAL A 349 -13.63 36.34 -8.90
C VAL A 349 -14.71 37.37 -9.29
N PRO A 350 -14.33 38.63 -9.60
CA PRO A 350 -15.27 39.64 -10.06
C PRO A 350 -15.58 39.52 -11.57
N LEU A 351 -16.81 39.90 -11.94
CA LEU A 351 -17.34 39.93 -13.31
C LEU A 351 -17.68 41.37 -13.73
N ASN A 352 -17.95 41.54 -15.02
CA ASN A 352 -18.55 42.77 -15.57
C ASN A 352 -20.07 42.76 -15.36
N GLY A 353 -20.63 43.90 -14.98
CA GLY A 353 -22.07 44.11 -14.92
C GLY A 353 -22.72 44.25 -16.30
N THR A 354 -24.03 44.02 -16.39
CA THR A 354 -24.86 44.32 -17.57
C THR A 354 -25.15 45.81 -17.73
N ALA A 355 -24.85 46.62 -16.71
CA ALA A 355 -24.90 48.08 -16.73
C ALA A 355 -23.75 48.64 -15.88
N ASN A 356 -23.29 49.86 -16.19
CA ASN A 356 -22.07 50.47 -15.64
C ASN A 356 -22.04 50.64 -14.11
N ASN A 357 -23.19 50.54 -13.43
CA ASN A 357 -23.34 50.74 -11.98
C ASN A 357 -23.59 49.43 -11.19
N VAL A 358 -23.40 48.26 -11.82
CA VAL A 358 -23.61 46.95 -11.20
C VAL A 358 -22.28 46.19 -11.12
N GLN A 359 -21.77 45.98 -9.92
CA GLN A 359 -20.66 45.04 -9.70
C GLN A 359 -21.24 43.65 -9.46
N ARG A 360 -20.79 42.64 -10.23
CA ARG A 360 -21.10 41.22 -10.00
C ARG A 360 -19.84 40.46 -9.56
N ASN A 361 -19.97 39.54 -8.61
CA ASN A 361 -18.97 38.54 -8.27
C ASN A 361 -19.48 37.13 -8.63
N LEU A 362 -18.54 36.21 -8.83
CA LEU A 362 -18.77 34.78 -9.00
C LEU A 362 -18.01 34.03 -7.92
N GLN A 363 -18.71 33.21 -7.15
CA GLN A 363 -18.17 32.18 -6.26
C GLN A 363 -18.46 30.82 -6.89
N LEU A 364 -17.43 29.99 -7.07
CA LEU A 364 -17.53 28.63 -7.61
C LEU A 364 -17.27 27.62 -6.49
N LEU A 365 -18.29 26.83 -6.20
CA LEU A 365 -18.27 25.71 -5.28
C LEU A 365 -18.21 24.38 -6.06
N ARG A 366 -17.48 23.40 -5.52
CA ARG A 366 -17.41 22.00 -5.96
C ARG A 366 -18.14 21.15 -4.91
N ARG A 367 -19.04 20.25 -5.33
CA ARG A 367 -19.79 19.40 -4.39
C ARG A 367 -18.89 18.27 -3.89
N MET A 368 -18.85 18.06 -2.58
CA MET A 368 -18.17 16.89 -1.99
C MET A 368 -18.93 15.62 -2.42
N GLY A 369 -18.25 14.77 -3.19
CA GLY A 369 -18.92 13.97 -4.21
C GLY A 369 -18.10 12.76 -4.66
N ALA A 370 -18.78 11.74 -5.18
CA ALA A 370 -18.11 10.58 -5.77
C ALA A 370 -17.45 10.88 -7.11
N ASP A 371 -17.93 11.94 -7.74
CA ASP A 371 -17.73 12.24 -9.15
C ASP A 371 -16.69 13.34 -9.38
N ASN A 372 -16.54 14.30 -8.46
CA ASN A 372 -15.88 15.60 -8.72
C ASN A 372 -16.43 16.32 -9.98
N ARG A 373 -17.66 15.95 -10.41
CA ARG A 373 -18.31 16.45 -11.63
C ARG A 373 -19.31 17.56 -11.34
N ARG A 374 -19.89 17.59 -10.13
CA ARG A 374 -20.93 18.55 -9.75
C ARG A 374 -20.37 19.83 -9.14
N PHE A 375 -20.81 20.97 -9.68
CA PHE A 375 -20.42 22.32 -9.30
C PHE A 375 -21.64 23.20 -9.06
N ARG A 376 -21.49 24.21 -8.21
CA ARG A 376 -22.46 25.28 -7.93
C ARG A 376 -21.78 26.62 -8.13
N ILE A 377 -22.33 27.46 -9.00
CA ILE A 377 -21.93 28.87 -9.11
C ILE A 377 -22.95 29.71 -8.35
N ASN A 378 -22.47 30.55 -7.43
CA ASN A 378 -23.24 31.65 -6.87
C ASN A 378 -22.78 32.95 -7.56
N LEU A 379 -23.70 33.62 -8.25
CA LEU A 379 -23.51 34.97 -8.77
C LEU A 379 -24.16 35.94 -7.80
N THR A 380 -23.37 36.86 -7.25
CA THR A 380 -23.87 37.96 -6.41
C THR A 380 -23.68 39.29 -7.14
N GLY A 381 -24.61 40.22 -6.99
CA GLY A 381 -24.58 41.51 -7.67
C GLY A 381 -25.09 42.64 -6.78
N VAL A 382 -24.39 43.77 -6.80
CA VAL A 382 -24.78 44.99 -6.09
C VAL A 382 -24.95 46.13 -7.09
N GLU A 383 -26.18 46.61 -7.22
CA GLU A 383 -26.56 47.78 -8.01
C GLU A 383 -26.45 49.04 -7.14
N GLN A 384 -25.62 50.00 -7.55
CA GLN A 384 -25.49 51.31 -6.89
C GLN A 384 -26.32 52.38 -7.63
N PRO A 385 -27.53 52.71 -7.16
CA PRO A 385 -28.31 53.81 -7.72
C PRO A 385 -27.70 55.16 -7.34
N VAL A 386 -27.81 56.15 -8.23
CA VAL A 386 -27.33 57.53 -7.99
C VAL A 386 -28.04 58.20 -6.79
N ALA A 387 -29.25 57.74 -6.46
CA ALA A 387 -29.87 57.97 -5.15
C ALA A 387 -30.80 56.78 -4.81
N GLY A 388 -30.62 56.15 -3.65
CA GLY A 388 -31.46 55.05 -3.17
C GLY A 388 -30.71 54.03 -2.31
N ARG A 389 -31.42 53.02 -1.76
CA ARG A 389 -30.77 51.84 -1.17
C ARG A 389 -30.26 50.94 -2.29
N ALA A 390 -29.03 50.44 -2.15
CA ALA A 390 -28.43 49.51 -3.10
C ALA A 390 -29.26 48.22 -3.23
N ARG A 391 -29.50 47.78 -4.47
CA ARG A 391 -30.28 46.56 -4.74
C ARG A 391 -29.31 45.38 -4.88
N ARG A 392 -29.49 44.35 -4.04
CA ARG A 392 -28.76 43.09 -4.16
C ARG A 392 -29.52 42.14 -5.08
N GLN A 393 -28.80 41.44 -5.95
CA GLN A 393 -29.30 40.33 -6.76
C GLN A 393 -28.41 39.12 -6.50
N ALA A 394 -29.02 37.95 -6.29
CA ALA A 394 -28.31 36.68 -6.17
C ALA A 394 -28.91 35.66 -7.14
N GLU A 395 -28.07 34.82 -7.74
CA GLU A 395 -28.43 33.86 -8.78
C GLU A 395 -27.52 32.63 -8.65
N THR A 396 -28.10 31.46 -8.33
CA THR A 396 -27.36 30.20 -8.15
C THR A 396 -27.58 29.26 -9.32
N ILE A 397 -26.48 28.67 -9.83
CA ILE A 397 -26.44 27.83 -11.03
C ILE A 397 -25.71 26.52 -10.70
N ASP A 398 -26.46 25.44 -10.55
CA ASP A 398 -25.93 24.09 -10.35
C ASP A 398 -25.74 23.37 -11.70
N PHE A 399 -24.59 22.74 -11.91
CA PHE A 399 -24.29 21.99 -13.13
C PHE A 399 -23.38 20.78 -12.87
N ASP A 400 -23.33 19.87 -13.84
CA ASP A 400 -22.42 18.72 -13.86
C ASP A 400 -21.53 18.81 -15.11
N ILE A 401 -20.21 18.63 -14.97
CA ILE A 401 -19.22 18.77 -16.04
C ILE A 401 -19.41 17.77 -17.21
N SER A 402 -20.15 16.67 -16.97
CA SER A 402 -20.51 15.69 -18.01
C SER A 402 -21.66 16.15 -18.91
N THR A 403 -22.64 16.87 -18.35
CA THR A 403 -23.88 17.27 -19.06
C THR A 403 -23.88 18.73 -19.52
N VAL A 404 -23.18 19.63 -18.80
CA VAL A 404 -23.07 21.04 -19.16
C VAL A 404 -22.30 21.23 -20.47
N THR A 405 -22.64 22.28 -21.22
CA THR A 405 -21.76 22.83 -22.25
C THR A 405 -21.13 24.14 -21.81
N ILE A 406 -19.79 24.15 -21.72
CA ILE A 406 -18.98 25.32 -21.40
C ILE A 406 -18.32 25.81 -22.70
N ASN A 407 -18.74 26.97 -23.19
CA ASN A 407 -18.23 27.56 -24.43
C ASN A 407 -17.15 28.61 -24.13
N PRO A 408 -15.90 28.41 -24.58
CA PRO A 408 -14.78 29.29 -24.27
C PRO A 408 -14.70 30.43 -25.30
N LEU A 409 -15.52 31.47 -25.18
CA LEU A 409 -15.49 32.61 -26.11
C LEU A 409 -14.15 33.38 -26.03
N TYR A 410 -13.51 33.37 -24.87
CA TYR A 410 -12.12 33.83 -24.68
C TYR A 410 -11.07 33.08 -25.52
N ALA A 411 -11.40 31.90 -26.07
CA ALA A 411 -10.50 31.10 -26.91
C ALA A 411 -10.94 31.05 -28.39
N VAL A 412 -11.87 31.90 -28.82
CA VAL A 412 -12.24 32.00 -30.25
C VAL A 412 -11.06 32.55 -31.08
N PRO A 413 -10.75 31.98 -32.27
CA PRO A 413 -9.68 32.42 -33.19
C PRO A 413 -9.86 33.84 -33.80
N SER A 414 -9.87 34.85 -32.94
CA SER A 414 -10.07 36.26 -33.24
C SER A 414 -8.82 37.10 -32.92
N PRO A 415 -8.71 38.36 -33.40
CA PRO A 415 -7.54 39.21 -33.14
C PRO A 415 -7.43 39.76 -31.70
N ILE A 416 -8.53 39.79 -30.94
CA ILE A 416 -8.60 40.46 -29.62
C ILE A 416 -8.99 39.50 -28.49
N GLY A 417 -9.74 38.43 -28.79
CA GLY A 417 -10.29 37.51 -27.78
C GLY A 417 -11.53 38.09 -27.07
N GLY A 418 -12.44 37.21 -26.64
CA GLY A 418 -13.45 37.57 -25.65
C GLY A 418 -12.88 37.52 -24.23
N MET A 419 -13.64 38.00 -23.25
CA MET A 419 -13.42 37.70 -21.82
C MET A 419 -14.57 36.86 -21.26
N ASP A 420 -15.29 36.17 -22.15
CA ASP A 420 -16.57 35.54 -21.85
C ASP A 420 -16.47 34.02 -21.82
N VAL A 421 -17.28 33.42 -20.93
CA VAL A 421 -17.64 32.00 -20.96
C VAL A 421 -19.16 31.91 -20.97
N ILE A 422 -19.73 31.08 -21.85
CA ILE A 422 -21.16 30.75 -21.78
C ILE A 422 -21.30 29.35 -21.21
N LEU A 423 -22.12 29.20 -20.17
CA LEU A 423 -22.61 27.90 -19.70
C LEU A 423 -24.00 27.67 -20.29
N ARG A 424 -24.19 26.53 -20.94
CA ARG A 424 -25.47 26.07 -21.49
C ARG A 424 -25.84 24.76 -20.78
N ARG A 425 -27.04 24.74 -20.17
CA ARG A 425 -27.66 23.56 -19.57
C ARG A 425 -29.16 23.64 -19.80
N ASP A 426 -29.73 22.65 -20.47
CA ASP A 426 -31.14 22.61 -20.86
C ASP A 426 -31.50 23.93 -21.61
N GLU A 427 -32.64 24.57 -21.31
CA GLU A 427 -32.98 25.89 -21.88
C GLU A 427 -32.22 27.07 -21.23
N ARG A 428 -31.42 26.85 -20.17
CA ARG A 428 -30.74 27.91 -19.43
C ARG A 428 -29.38 28.24 -20.03
N ILE A 429 -29.16 29.52 -20.32
CA ILE A 429 -27.92 30.06 -20.88
C ILE A 429 -27.41 31.16 -19.94
N ALA A 430 -26.27 30.93 -19.31
CA ALA A 430 -25.61 31.90 -18.43
C ALA A 430 -24.32 32.41 -19.08
N ARG A 431 -24.18 33.73 -19.23
CA ARG A 431 -22.99 34.38 -19.80
C ARG A 431 -22.16 35.01 -18.69
N LEU A 432 -21.00 34.43 -18.42
CA LEU A 432 -20.00 34.94 -17.47
C LEU A 432 -19.04 35.85 -18.22
N ALA A 433 -19.18 37.17 -18.05
CA ALA A 433 -18.27 38.16 -18.63
C ALA A 433 -17.23 38.56 -17.59
N PHE A 434 -16.00 38.08 -17.71
CA PHE A 434 -14.94 38.33 -16.73
C PHE A 434 -14.24 39.67 -17.01
N GLN A 435 -13.65 40.28 -15.97
CA GLN A 435 -12.96 41.55 -16.12
C GLN A 435 -11.60 41.44 -16.82
N ASN A 436 -10.96 40.27 -16.77
CA ASN A 436 -9.62 40.04 -17.32
C ASN A 436 -9.37 38.55 -17.64
N LEU A 437 -8.41 38.28 -18.52
CA LEU A 437 -8.07 36.92 -18.98
C LEU A 437 -7.52 36.00 -17.87
N LYS A 438 -6.83 36.54 -16.86
CA LYS A 438 -6.22 35.73 -15.77
C LYS A 438 -7.31 35.02 -14.97
N ASP A 439 -8.43 35.68 -14.70
CA ASP A 439 -9.54 35.09 -13.94
C ASP A 439 -10.40 34.15 -14.80
N VAL A 440 -10.51 34.37 -16.12
CA VAL A 440 -11.07 33.36 -17.05
C VAL A 440 -10.23 32.08 -17.04
N LEU A 441 -8.90 32.19 -17.06
CA LEU A 441 -7.99 31.05 -17.03
C LEU A 441 -7.98 30.33 -15.67
N LYS A 442 -8.23 31.03 -14.55
CA LYS A 442 -8.53 30.37 -13.26
C LYS A 442 -9.83 29.58 -13.33
N PHE A 443 -10.89 30.15 -13.90
CA PHE A 443 -12.18 29.45 -14.05
C PHE A 443 -12.04 28.20 -14.92
N GLN A 444 -11.30 28.29 -16.04
CA GLN A 444 -10.89 27.14 -16.84
C GLN A 444 -10.17 26.09 -15.96
N GLN A 445 -9.13 26.49 -15.21
CA GLN A 445 -8.37 25.59 -14.33
C GLN A 445 -9.26 24.91 -13.28
N ALA A 446 -10.24 25.62 -12.69
CA ALA A 446 -11.16 25.08 -11.69
C ALA A 446 -12.07 23.99 -12.27
N VAL A 447 -12.62 24.18 -13.47
CA VAL A 447 -13.62 23.26 -14.07
C VAL A 447 -13.01 22.16 -14.96
N THR A 448 -11.79 22.34 -15.49
CA THR A 448 -11.11 21.30 -16.30
C THR A 448 -10.02 20.54 -15.54
N GLY A 449 -9.42 21.17 -14.51
CA GLY A 449 -8.20 20.70 -13.86
C GLY A 449 -6.90 21.07 -14.58
N PHE A 450 -6.95 21.87 -15.65
CA PHE A 450 -5.77 22.26 -16.45
C PHE A 450 -5.47 23.77 -16.37
N LYS A 451 -4.27 24.08 -15.90
CA LYS A 451 -3.71 25.44 -15.86
C LYS A 451 -3.00 25.75 -17.17
N THR A 452 -3.22 26.94 -17.73
CA THR A 452 -2.47 27.41 -18.90
C THR A 452 -1.07 27.89 -18.48
N TRP A 453 -0.01 27.36 -19.10
CA TRP A 453 1.39 27.63 -18.78
C TRP A 453 1.73 29.10 -19.01
N ALA A 454 2.42 29.71 -18.03
CA ALA A 454 2.67 31.16 -17.94
C ALA A 454 1.41 32.06 -18.13
N SER A 455 0.20 31.50 -18.02
CA SER A 455 -1.07 32.12 -18.44
C SER A 455 -1.06 32.64 -19.90
N HIS A 456 -0.21 32.07 -20.77
CA HIS A 456 -0.02 32.52 -22.14
C HIS A 456 -1.09 31.95 -23.08
N VAL A 457 -1.70 32.85 -23.86
CA VAL A 457 -2.69 32.51 -24.89
C VAL A 457 -2.28 33.22 -26.18
N GLN A 458 -2.02 32.46 -27.25
CA GLN A 458 -1.68 33.02 -28.55
C GLN A 458 -2.92 33.11 -29.43
N PHE A 459 -3.35 34.34 -29.70
CA PHE A 459 -4.44 34.64 -30.62
C PHE A 459 -3.98 34.71 -32.09
N ASN A 460 -4.95 34.63 -33.01
CA ASN A 460 -4.79 34.89 -34.45
C ASN A 460 -3.69 34.08 -35.17
N ALA A 461 -3.48 32.83 -34.78
CA ALA A 461 -2.58 31.92 -35.50
C ALA A 461 -3.29 31.25 -36.70
N LEU A 462 -2.51 30.76 -37.66
CA LEU A 462 -2.98 29.86 -38.73
C LEU A 462 -2.30 28.50 -38.57
N VAL A 463 -3.09 27.43 -38.55
CA VAL A 463 -2.63 26.06 -38.34
C VAL A 463 -2.87 25.23 -39.58
N SER A 464 -1.90 24.40 -39.95
CA SER A 464 -1.93 23.49 -41.09
C SER A 464 -1.66 22.06 -40.62
N PHE A 465 -2.62 21.17 -40.84
CA PHE A 465 -2.59 19.77 -40.44
C PHE A 465 -2.32 18.88 -41.68
N ILE A 466 -1.27 18.06 -41.62
CA ILE A 466 -0.89 17.14 -42.70
C ILE A 466 -1.33 15.73 -42.32
N ILE A 467 -2.24 15.16 -43.10
CA ILE A 467 -2.86 13.85 -42.86
C ILE A 467 -2.37 12.83 -43.89
N SER A 468 -1.94 11.65 -43.44
CA SER A 468 -1.54 10.53 -44.28
C SER A 468 -2.66 10.17 -45.27
N GLY A 469 -2.33 10.05 -46.56
CA GLY A 469 -3.29 9.74 -47.63
C GLY A 469 -4.07 10.93 -48.22
N ARG A 470 -4.02 12.13 -47.61
CA ARG A 470 -4.65 13.34 -48.15
C ARG A 470 -3.61 14.18 -48.91
N ARG A 471 -3.97 14.70 -50.11
CA ARG A 471 -3.08 15.56 -50.91
C ARG A 471 -2.93 16.96 -50.31
N ASP A 472 -4.06 17.58 -49.99
CA ASP A 472 -4.10 18.97 -49.51
C ASP A 472 -4.25 19.04 -47.99
N PRO A 473 -3.42 19.82 -47.28
CA PRO A 473 -3.50 19.96 -45.83
C PRO A 473 -4.78 20.68 -45.39
N ILE A 474 -5.25 20.40 -44.18
CA ILE A 474 -6.37 21.15 -43.58
C ILE A 474 -5.79 22.41 -42.96
N VAL A 475 -6.24 23.60 -43.39
CA VAL A 475 -5.78 24.89 -42.88
C VAL A 475 -6.90 25.62 -42.12
N GLU A 476 -6.66 25.92 -40.85
CA GLU A 476 -7.64 26.50 -39.93
C GLU A 476 -7.05 27.73 -39.20
N LYS A 477 -7.88 28.68 -38.79
CA LYS A 477 -7.46 29.70 -37.80
C LYS A 477 -7.37 29.03 -36.43
N ALA A 478 -6.48 29.50 -35.55
CA ALA A 478 -6.39 29.00 -34.19
C ALA A 478 -6.17 30.10 -33.14
N CYS A 479 -6.73 29.85 -31.96
CA CYS A 479 -6.21 30.33 -30.69
C CYS A 479 -5.48 29.15 -30.03
N ILE A 480 -4.32 29.40 -29.42
CA ILE A 480 -3.39 28.35 -28.97
C ILE A 480 -3.10 28.53 -27.49
N GLN A 481 -3.19 27.44 -26.74
CA GLN A 481 -2.84 27.37 -25.33
C GLN A 481 -1.97 26.14 -25.05
N LEU A 482 -1.10 26.27 -24.05
CA LEU A 482 -0.30 25.19 -23.51
C LEU A 482 -0.82 24.86 -22.11
N TRP A 483 -1.40 23.68 -21.94
CA TRP A 483 -2.06 23.25 -20.71
C TRP A 483 -1.18 22.29 -19.91
N ILE A 484 -1.12 22.51 -18.60
CA ILE A 484 -0.47 21.62 -17.63
C ILE A 484 -1.52 21.25 -16.57
N PRO A 485 -1.70 19.95 -16.27
CA PRO A 485 -2.66 19.52 -15.26
C PRO A 485 -2.24 20.03 -13.88
N LYS A 486 -3.10 20.86 -13.28
CA LYS A 486 -2.96 21.39 -11.93
C LYS A 486 -4.35 21.84 -11.48
N GLN A 487 -5.00 21.06 -10.61
CA GLN A 487 -6.27 21.45 -10.02
C GLN A 487 -6.11 22.68 -9.11
N LEU A 488 -7.24 23.25 -8.70
CA LEU A 488 -7.29 24.24 -7.62
C LEU A 488 -7.84 23.54 -6.36
N ASP A 489 -7.08 23.68 -5.29
CA ASP A 489 -7.47 23.35 -3.93
C ASP A 489 -8.46 24.41 -3.42
N GLY A 490 -9.47 24.00 -2.66
CA GLY A 490 -10.49 24.90 -2.13
C GLY A 490 -10.67 24.83 -0.61
N ARG A 491 -11.59 25.64 -0.11
CA ARG A 491 -11.95 25.76 1.31
C ARG A 491 -13.27 25.04 1.58
N LEU A 492 -13.37 24.27 2.66
CA LEU A 492 -14.64 23.66 3.07
C LEU A 492 -15.65 24.73 3.52
N VAL A 493 -16.90 24.62 3.06
CA VAL A 493 -18.01 25.53 3.39
C VAL A 493 -19.30 24.71 3.60
N THR A 494 -20.10 25.05 4.61
CA THR A 494 -21.41 24.42 4.86
C THR A 494 -22.56 25.20 4.20
N GLY A 495 -23.72 24.57 4.01
CA GLY A 495 -24.92 25.23 3.46
C GLY A 495 -25.34 26.47 4.26
N ALA A 496 -25.16 26.44 5.58
CA ALA A 496 -25.45 27.56 6.48
C ALA A 496 -24.54 28.78 6.24
N ASP A 497 -23.24 28.58 6.01
CA ASP A 497 -22.28 29.67 5.77
C ASP A 497 -22.65 30.43 4.48
N VAL A 498 -22.98 29.70 3.41
CA VAL A 498 -23.38 30.26 2.10
C VAL A 498 -24.67 31.10 2.21
N ALA A 499 -25.58 30.74 3.11
CA ALA A 499 -26.82 31.49 3.35
C ALA A 499 -26.61 32.75 4.23
N ALA A 500 -25.61 32.75 5.10
CA ALA A 500 -25.31 33.87 6.00
C ALA A 500 -24.75 35.09 5.24
N ASP A 501 -23.71 34.90 4.40
CA ASP A 501 -23.09 36.02 3.66
C ASP A 501 -24.03 36.69 2.65
N ALA A 502 -25.02 35.95 2.14
CA ALA A 502 -26.08 36.51 1.29
C ALA A 502 -26.99 37.50 2.03
N SER A 503 -27.14 37.38 3.36
CA SER A 503 -28.18 38.04 4.15
C SER A 503 -27.67 39.09 5.16
N THR A 504 -26.45 38.96 5.71
CA THR A 504 -25.94 39.88 6.74
C THR A 504 -24.61 40.57 6.40
N SER A 505 -24.69 41.81 5.90
CA SER A 505 -23.57 42.76 5.95
C SER A 505 -24.06 44.21 6.04
N ALA A 506 -24.40 44.63 7.26
CA ALA A 506 -24.59 46.03 7.62
C ALA A 506 -23.24 46.64 8.09
N PRO A 507 -22.94 47.91 7.77
CA PRO A 507 -21.75 48.56 8.27
C PRO A 507 -21.94 48.94 9.74
N THR A 508 -21.10 48.40 10.61
CA THR A 508 -20.99 48.85 12.01
C THR A 508 -19.69 49.61 12.18
N GLU A 509 -19.77 50.83 12.71
CA GLU A 509 -18.63 51.69 12.99
C GLU A 509 -17.69 51.08 14.05
N VAL A 510 -16.46 51.58 14.16
CA VAL A 510 -15.50 51.16 15.19
C VAL A 510 -15.57 52.08 16.42
N PRO A 511 -16.10 51.62 17.57
CA PRO A 511 -15.82 52.23 18.85
C PRO A 511 -14.62 51.53 19.52
N SER A 512 -13.51 52.23 19.66
CA SER A 512 -12.39 51.76 20.48
C SER A 512 -12.74 51.87 21.98
N ARG A 513 -12.59 50.76 22.73
CA ARG A 513 -12.42 50.82 24.19
C ARG A 513 -11.75 49.57 24.75
N SER A 514 -10.63 49.78 25.43
CA SER A 514 -9.89 48.76 26.18
C SER A 514 -10.39 48.68 27.62
N SER A 515 -10.50 47.47 28.18
CA SER A 515 -10.45 47.29 29.64
C SER A 515 -9.94 45.90 30.03
N THR A 516 -8.84 45.91 30.77
CA THR A 516 -8.14 44.74 31.34
C THR A 516 -8.90 44.08 32.49
N LEU A 517 -8.78 42.75 32.61
CA LEU A 517 -8.57 42.05 33.89
C LEU A 517 -7.46 41.01 33.66
N VAL A 518 -6.26 41.22 34.22
CA VAL A 518 -5.83 40.78 35.56
C VAL A 518 -5.62 39.26 35.64
N ALA A 519 -4.34 38.88 35.57
CA ALA A 519 -3.81 37.64 36.12
C ALA A 519 -2.70 38.02 37.11
N SER A 520 -2.61 37.35 38.26
CA SER A 520 -1.73 37.73 39.37
C SER A 520 -0.29 37.21 39.19
N PRO A 521 0.74 38.07 39.21
CA PRO A 521 2.13 37.65 39.39
C PRO A 521 2.54 37.71 40.88
N MET A 522 3.44 36.82 41.32
CA MET A 522 4.16 37.01 42.58
C MET A 522 5.46 37.80 42.38
N SER A 523 5.89 38.49 43.43
CA SER A 523 6.89 39.58 43.44
C SER A 523 8.28 39.27 42.84
N GLY A 524 8.92 40.28 42.23
CA GLY A 524 10.27 40.17 41.64
C GLY A 524 11.05 41.48 41.37
N THR A 525 10.71 42.59 42.04
CA THR A 525 11.55 43.80 42.25
C THR A 525 12.25 44.52 41.06
N LEU A 526 11.56 45.55 40.53
CA LEU A 526 11.99 46.94 40.18
C LEU A 526 13.51 47.36 40.20
N PRO A 527 13.91 48.49 39.55
CA PRO A 527 13.61 49.00 38.18
C PRO A 527 14.82 49.77 37.52
N PHE A 528 14.68 50.36 36.31
CA PHE A 528 14.84 51.84 36.06
C PHE A 528 14.75 52.31 34.57
N SER A 529 13.94 53.36 34.36
CA SER A 529 13.95 54.46 33.33
C SER A 529 13.92 54.26 31.80
N SER A 530 13.38 55.32 31.15
CA SER A 530 12.99 55.50 29.75
C SER A 530 13.80 56.59 29.00
N ASN A 531 13.59 56.72 27.68
CA ASN A 531 13.31 57.98 26.91
C ASN A 531 13.43 57.73 25.37
N ASN A 532 12.43 58.06 24.53
CA ASN A 532 12.13 59.34 23.82
C ASN A 532 13.12 59.63 22.65
N VAL A 533 12.79 60.23 21.47
CA VAL A 533 11.55 60.92 21.00
C VAL A 533 11.48 61.11 19.44
N ASP A 534 10.26 61.21 18.88
CA ASP A 534 9.73 62.07 17.78
C ASP A 534 10.26 62.21 16.31
N ASN A 535 9.38 61.85 15.34
CA ASN A 535 8.63 62.72 14.37
C ASN A 535 9.07 63.13 12.91
N ILE A 536 8.02 63.10 12.03
CA ILE A 536 7.54 64.09 11.01
C ILE A 536 8.07 64.13 9.53
N PHE A 537 7.30 63.45 8.64
CA PHE A 537 6.44 63.97 7.54
C PHE A 537 6.93 64.63 6.20
N THR A 538 6.07 64.46 5.16
CA THR A 538 5.88 65.23 3.88
C THR A 538 6.93 65.17 2.74
N THR A 539 6.62 65.49 1.46
CA THR A 539 5.72 64.84 0.46
C THR A 539 5.94 65.39 -0.98
N THR A 540 5.53 64.63 -2.02
CA THR A 540 5.15 65.03 -3.41
C THR A 540 6.14 65.71 -4.40
N ASP A 541 6.48 64.99 -5.49
CA ASP A 541 6.17 65.24 -6.94
C ASP A 541 6.49 66.59 -7.66
N PRO A 542 6.45 66.71 -9.03
CA PRO A 542 6.65 65.73 -10.14
C PRO A 542 7.43 66.27 -11.40
N PHE A 543 7.61 65.41 -12.44
CA PHE A 543 7.97 65.67 -13.86
C PHE A 543 9.38 66.22 -14.26
N GLY A 544 9.89 65.80 -15.44
CA GLY A 544 11.02 66.45 -16.16
C GLY A 544 11.82 65.50 -17.07
N ALA A 545 11.98 65.80 -18.38
CA ALA A 545 12.47 64.84 -19.38
C ALA A 545 13.85 65.14 -20.03
N SER A 546 14.54 64.05 -20.40
CA SER A 546 15.36 63.87 -21.63
C SER A 546 16.85 64.28 -21.72
N SER A 547 17.60 63.36 -22.37
CA SER A 547 18.82 63.56 -23.20
C SER A 547 20.23 63.51 -22.56
N ARG A 548 21.26 63.38 -23.42
CA ARG A 548 22.64 62.91 -23.16
C ARG A 548 23.68 64.03 -23.33
N VAL A 549 24.85 63.94 -22.67
CA VAL A 549 26.23 64.15 -23.21
C VAL A 549 27.29 63.83 -22.10
N SER A 550 28.58 63.78 -22.44
CA SER A 550 29.66 63.07 -21.70
C SER A 550 30.78 63.97 -21.11
N THR A 551 31.75 63.35 -20.41
CA THR A 551 33.19 63.76 -20.19
C THR A 551 33.49 64.98 -19.28
N MET A 552 34.63 65.12 -18.55
CA MET A 552 35.70 64.21 -18.04
C MET A 552 36.65 64.98 -17.07
N ARG A 553 37.52 64.31 -16.28
CA ARG A 553 38.88 64.84 -15.91
C ARG A 553 39.89 63.77 -15.41
N SER A 554 41.18 63.94 -15.77
CA SER A 554 42.40 63.09 -15.53
C SER A 554 43.67 63.91 -15.91
N PRO A 555 44.96 63.44 -15.95
CA PRO A 555 45.63 62.16 -15.58
C PRO A 555 46.62 62.40 -14.39
N PRO A 556 47.95 62.04 -14.30
CA PRO A 556 48.97 61.31 -15.14
C PRO A 556 49.08 59.78 -14.79
N SER A 557 49.96 58.87 -15.28
CA SER A 557 51.29 58.86 -16.00
C SER A 557 52.56 58.90 -15.09
N PRO A 558 53.77 58.34 -15.45
CA PRO A 558 54.31 57.99 -16.78
C PRO A 558 54.67 56.47 -17.03
N ASN A 559 55.48 56.19 -18.06
CA ASN A 559 55.52 54.98 -18.93
C ASN A 559 56.99 54.49 -19.23
N PRO A 560 57.37 53.58 -20.20
CA PRO A 560 56.71 52.91 -21.37
C PRO A 560 56.68 51.35 -21.26
N ALA A 561 56.73 50.41 -22.25
CA ALA A 561 57.01 50.29 -23.72
C ALA A 561 56.64 48.84 -24.22
N VAL A 562 56.69 48.33 -25.48
CA VAL A 562 56.68 48.85 -26.89
C VAL A 562 56.46 47.71 -27.95
N GLN A 563 55.55 47.90 -28.94
CA GLN A 563 55.43 47.21 -30.29
C GLN A 563 55.21 45.66 -30.36
N ARG A 564 54.69 45.00 -31.43
CA ARG A 564 54.32 45.34 -32.84
C ARG A 564 53.15 44.46 -33.41
N ASN A 565 52.90 44.44 -34.73
CA ASN A 565 51.69 43.89 -35.43
C ASN A 565 51.95 42.65 -36.38
N PRO A 566 50.90 41.90 -36.82
CA PRO A 566 50.93 40.64 -37.65
C PRO A 566 50.93 40.90 -39.21
N PRO A 567 50.66 39.98 -40.20
CA PRO A 567 50.04 38.61 -40.20
C PRO A 567 50.50 37.55 -41.29
N SER A 568 49.69 36.49 -41.50
CA SER A 568 49.55 35.56 -42.68
C SER A 568 50.34 34.21 -42.74
N ALA A 569 49.92 33.27 -43.62
CA ALA A 569 50.25 31.83 -43.65
C ALA A 569 50.52 31.27 -45.09
N PRO A 570 51.05 30.03 -45.28
CA PRO A 570 50.25 28.97 -45.95
C PRO A 570 50.65 27.46 -45.75
N GLN A 571 49.71 26.51 -46.03
CA GLN A 571 49.87 25.14 -46.63
C GLN A 571 50.72 24.03 -45.93
N ARG A 572 50.64 22.69 -46.23
CA ARG A 572 49.53 21.73 -46.56
C ARG A 572 50.04 20.24 -46.59
N HIS A 573 49.61 19.36 -45.66
CA HIS A 573 49.62 17.85 -45.74
C HIS A 573 51.00 17.16 -46.02
N PRO A 574 51.16 15.82 -46.32
CA PRO A 574 50.25 14.64 -46.31
C PRO A 574 50.77 13.26 -45.75
N ILE A 575 49.84 12.29 -45.57
CA ILE A 575 49.90 10.82 -45.88
C ILE A 575 50.89 9.84 -45.16
N ASN A 576 50.32 8.99 -44.28
CA ASN A 576 50.17 7.50 -44.35
C ASN A 576 51.30 6.52 -44.79
N ILE A 577 51.55 5.51 -43.93
CA ILE A 577 51.81 4.05 -44.19
C ILE A 577 53.16 3.63 -44.83
N PRO A 578 53.87 2.64 -44.22
CA PRO A 578 54.12 1.34 -44.90
C PRO A 578 53.44 0.11 -44.23
N ARG A 579 53.40 -1.03 -44.94
CA ARG A 579 52.73 -2.28 -44.53
C ARG A 579 53.73 -3.44 -44.25
N ARG A 580 53.26 -4.41 -43.42
CA ARG A 580 53.37 -5.90 -43.53
C ARG A 580 54.22 -6.49 -44.68
N PRO A 581 54.91 -7.64 -44.47
CA PRO A 581 54.20 -8.93 -44.63
C PRO A 581 54.64 -10.18 -43.81
N VAL A 582 53.62 -11.01 -43.49
CA VAL A 582 53.51 -12.49 -43.60
C VAL A 582 54.58 -13.45 -43.03
N ALA A 583 54.14 -14.29 -42.09
CA ALA A 583 54.32 -15.77 -42.00
C ALA A 583 53.45 -16.36 -40.85
N SER A 584 53.15 -17.66 -40.74
CA SER A 584 52.29 -18.53 -41.59
C SER A 584 52.18 -19.94 -40.96
N GLY A 585 50.98 -20.58 -40.98
CA GLY A 585 50.72 -21.94 -40.43
C GLY A 585 49.95 -21.91 -39.10
N SER A 586 48.83 -22.60 -38.81
CA SER A 586 48.00 -23.66 -39.46
C SER A 586 48.29 -25.14 -39.07
N ALA A 587 47.19 -25.90 -38.89
CA ALA A 587 47.07 -27.35 -38.56
C ALA A 587 47.51 -27.76 -37.12
N VAL A 588 46.80 -28.54 -36.28
CA VAL A 588 45.75 -29.61 -36.35
C VAL A 588 46.32 -31.06 -36.24
N TYR A 589 45.59 -31.93 -35.51
CA TYR A 589 45.83 -33.36 -35.13
C TYR A 589 46.79 -33.67 -33.97
N GLY A 590 46.39 -34.63 -33.09
CA GLY A 590 47.31 -35.25 -32.11
C GLY A 590 46.73 -35.85 -30.80
N SER A 591 45.87 -36.87 -30.86
CA SER A 591 45.53 -37.76 -29.71
C SER A 591 45.66 -39.22 -30.12
N PRO A 592 45.79 -40.23 -29.22
CA PRO A 592 46.29 -40.25 -27.84
C PRO A 592 47.58 -41.14 -27.75
N PRO A 593 47.95 -41.77 -26.61
CA PRO A 593 47.37 -43.09 -26.29
C PRO A 593 47.19 -43.45 -24.79
N THR A 594 46.42 -44.52 -24.55
CA THR A 594 46.30 -45.32 -23.31
C THR A 594 47.44 -46.41 -23.27
N PRO A 595 47.59 -47.42 -22.35
CA PRO A 595 46.56 -48.04 -21.47
C PRO A 595 46.99 -48.75 -20.13
N ARG A 596 45.99 -49.42 -19.49
CA ARG A 596 46.05 -50.58 -18.54
C ARG A 596 46.70 -50.36 -17.14
N GLN A 597 46.08 -50.76 -16.01
CA GLN A 597 45.57 -52.07 -15.51
C GLN A 597 46.69 -53.05 -15.07
N PRO A 598 46.45 -54.01 -14.12
CA PRO A 598 45.15 -54.54 -13.68
C PRO A 598 44.90 -54.65 -12.15
N SER A 599 43.71 -55.16 -11.80
CA SER A 599 43.25 -55.58 -10.47
C SER A 599 43.21 -57.11 -10.30
N VAL A 600 43.41 -57.63 -9.08
CA VAL A 600 42.95 -58.98 -8.64
C VAL A 600 42.48 -58.92 -7.18
N THR A 601 41.56 -59.81 -6.79
CA THR A 601 40.81 -59.88 -5.53
C THR A 601 41.25 -61.07 -4.63
N LEU A 602 40.90 -61.05 -3.33
CA LEU A 602 40.05 -62.06 -2.64
C LEU A 602 40.03 -61.93 -1.10
N SER A 603 38.96 -62.43 -0.49
CA SER A 603 38.65 -62.54 0.97
C SER A 603 38.84 -64.01 1.44
N PRO A 604 38.39 -64.52 2.63
CA PRO A 604 37.63 -63.93 3.74
C PRO A 604 38.10 -64.36 5.17
N PHE A 605 37.16 -64.34 6.14
CA PHE A 605 37.12 -64.76 7.56
C PHE A 605 37.10 -63.58 8.54
N ALA A 606 36.37 -63.55 9.67
CA ALA A 606 35.14 -64.17 10.18
C ALA A 606 35.16 -63.90 11.70
N GLY A 607 34.04 -63.49 12.32
CA GLY A 607 33.99 -63.26 13.77
C GLY A 607 32.70 -62.57 14.21
N SER A 608 31.91 -63.27 15.03
CA SER A 608 30.57 -62.85 15.49
C SER A 608 30.51 -62.91 17.04
N PRO A 609 29.42 -62.48 17.71
CA PRO A 609 29.47 -61.88 19.07
C PRO A 609 29.33 -62.93 20.20
N PRO A 610 29.17 -62.49 21.48
CA PRO A 610 27.79 -62.49 22.02
C PRO A 610 27.45 -61.47 23.14
N ALA A 611 26.12 -61.35 23.42
CA ALA A 611 25.48 -61.16 24.75
C ALA A 611 25.64 -59.82 25.52
N SER A 612 24.70 -59.39 26.40
CA SER A 612 23.26 -59.71 26.59
C SER A 612 22.61 -58.84 27.69
N ASN A 613 21.28 -58.61 27.62
CA ASN A 613 20.36 -58.17 28.70
C ASN A 613 20.59 -56.72 29.26
N ALA A 614 19.61 -55.98 29.82
CA ALA A 614 18.22 -56.27 30.24
C ALA A 614 17.29 -55.03 30.14
N PHE A 615 16.00 -55.22 30.42
CA PHE A 615 14.94 -54.19 30.58
C PHE A 615 14.48 -54.12 32.09
N PRO A 616 13.52 -53.26 32.51
CA PRO A 616 13.63 -52.15 33.49
C PRO A 616 13.16 -52.57 34.92
N PRO A 617 12.46 -51.79 35.81
CA PRO A 617 12.24 -50.32 35.98
C PRO A 617 12.45 -49.80 37.45
N GLY A 618 12.15 -48.52 37.75
CA GLY A 618 11.59 -48.15 39.09
C GLY A 618 12.06 -46.88 39.86
N TRP A 619 11.23 -45.83 39.86
CA TRP A 619 10.64 -45.11 41.02
C TRP A 619 11.47 -44.31 42.10
N SER A 620 11.10 -43.01 42.21
CA SER A 620 10.62 -42.27 43.42
C SER A 620 11.53 -41.52 44.46
N TYR A 621 11.20 -40.22 44.63
CA TYR A 621 11.04 -39.38 45.85
C TYR A 621 12.11 -39.18 46.97
N ALA A 622 12.53 -37.91 47.16
CA ALA A 622 12.74 -37.15 48.43
C ALA A 622 13.26 -35.72 48.11
N GLN A 623 13.32 -34.69 48.97
CA GLN A 623 12.40 -34.03 49.92
C GLN A 623 13.21 -32.93 50.68
N SER A 624 13.05 -31.65 50.29
CA SER A 624 13.04 -30.46 51.18
C SER A 624 14.35 -30.05 51.95
N PRO A 625 14.35 -29.08 52.92
CA PRO A 625 14.91 -27.72 52.69
C PRO A 625 15.94 -27.25 53.75
N PRO A 626 16.40 -25.96 53.78
CA PRO A 626 15.78 -24.99 54.72
C PRO A 626 15.86 -23.46 54.41
N LEU A 627 14.78 -22.76 54.78
CA LEU A 627 14.69 -21.45 55.48
C LEU A 627 15.76 -20.32 55.32
N GLY A 628 15.40 -19.27 54.56
CA GLY A 628 14.81 -18.02 55.11
C GLY A 628 15.69 -16.86 55.64
N ARG A 629 15.46 -15.63 55.11
CA ARG A 629 15.35 -14.35 55.87
C ARG A 629 14.90 -13.14 55.02
N SER A 630 13.92 -12.39 55.53
CA SER A 630 13.58 -10.99 55.17
C SER A 630 13.41 -10.20 56.47
N PRO A 631 13.79 -8.91 56.53
CA PRO A 631 12.82 -7.79 56.46
C PRO A 631 13.42 -6.54 55.75
N ALA A 632 12.75 -5.43 55.39
CA ALA A 632 11.36 -4.98 55.23
C ALA A 632 11.42 -3.49 54.78
N ARG A 633 10.41 -3.01 54.02
CA ARG A 633 9.71 -1.68 54.08
C ARG A 633 10.52 -0.35 54.01
N ASP A 634 9.97 0.79 53.59
CA ASP A 634 8.59 1.29 53.36
C ASP A 634 8.49 2.03 51.99
N SER A 635 7.42 1.93 51.17
CA SER A 635 6.11 2.64 51.15
C SER A 635 6.18 4.17 50.84
N SER A 636 5.25 4.86 50.13
CA SER A 636 3.84 4.57 49.77
C SER A 636 3.25 5.37 48.55
N ILE A 637 2.37 4.71 47.77
CA ILE A 637 0.99 5.12 47.30
C ILE A 637 0.71 6.48 46.59
N SER A 638 0.10 6.43 45.39
CA SER A 638 -1.18 7.10 44.96
C SER A 638 -1.37 7.04 43.41
N THR A 639 -2.17 6.16 42.80
CA THR A 639 -3.66 6.13 42.58
C THR A 639 -4.30 7.16 41.63
N VAL A 640 -4.55 6.72 40.39
CA VAL A 640 -5.81 6.78 39.58
C VAL A 640 -6.55 8.12 39.39
N HIS A 641 -6.91 8.44 38.13
CA HIS A 641 -8.26 8.91 37.75
C HIS A 641 -8.57 8.67 36.26
N SER A 642 -9.80 8.25 35.94
CA SER A 642 -10.33 8.02 34.59
C SER A 642 -10.94 9.29 33.96
N ARG A 643 -11.08 9.33 32.63
CA ARG A 643 -11.83 10.40 31.92
C ARG A 643 -12.58 9.92 30.69
N THR A 644 -13.89 10.14 30.71
CA THR A 644 -14.79 10.12 29.56
C THR A 644 -14.47 11.28 28.60
N PHE A 645 -14.68 11.09 27.29
CA PHE A 645 -14.53 12.18 26.32
C PHE A 645 -15.80 13.02 26.21
N SER A 646 -15.63 14.35 26.21
CA SER A 646 -16.63 15.32 25.77
C SER A 646 -15.93 16.31 24.85
N MET A 647 -16.45 16.51 23.64
CA MET A 647 -15.90 17.46 22.68
C MET A 647 -16.63 18.80 22.76
N SER A 648 -15.87 19.88 22.87
CA SER A 648 -16.35 21.25 22.69
C SER A 648 -15.47 21.97 21.67
N SER A 649 -16.12 22.60 20.69
CA SER A 649 -15.46 23.18 19.52
C SER A 649 -14.83 24.53 19.83
N ASN A 650 -13.57 24.74 19.44
CA ASN A 650 -13.07 25.98 18.81
C ASN A 650 -11.56 25.90 18.54
N ALA A 651 -11.16 25.92 17.27
CA ALA A 651 -9.79 26.15 16.83
C ALA A 651 -9.80 26.89 15.48
N SER A 652 -9.40 28.16 15.47
CA SER A 652 -9.35 28.99 14.27
C SER A 652 -8.03 28.80 13.52
N VAL A 653 -8.10 28.49 12.22
CA VAL A 653 -6.93 28.31 11.35
C VAL A 653 -6.75 29.54 10.46
N ALA A 654 -5.69 30.30 10.70
CA ALA A 654 -5.29 31.42 9.85
C ALA A 654 -4.25 30.96 8.81
N ALA A 655 -4.66 30.83 7.55
CA ALA A 655 -3.77 30.47 6.45
C ALA A 655 -3.18 31.73 5.78
N GLN A 656 -1.85 31.88 5.79
CA GLN A 656 -1.15 32.88 4.97
C GLN A 656 -0.66 32.26 3.66
N SER A 657 -1.05 32.84 2.53
CA SER A 657 -0.75 32.32 1.19
C SER A 657 0.40 33.08 0.51
N ASN A 658 1.63 32.58 0.66
CA ASN A 658 2.76 33.08 -0.11
C ASN A 658 2.73 32.52 -1.54
N THR A 659 2.54 33.39 -2.53
CA THR A 659 2.58 33.01 -3.96
C THR A 659 3.97 33.23 -4.53
N SER A 660 4.60 32.17 -5.04
CA SER A 660 5.86 32.23 -5.77
C SER A 660 5.80 31.35 -7.02
N SER A 661 6.52 31.75 -8.07
CA SER A 661 6.37 31.18 -9.42
C SER A 661 7.46 30.15 -9.76
N SER A 662 7.63 29.14 -8.90
CA SER A 662 8.53 28.00 -9.14
C SER A 662 7.75 26.80 -9.72
N GLY A 663 8.40 26.01 -10.58
CA GLY A 663 7.81 24.88 -11.31
C GLY A 663 7.88 23.52 -10.59
N SER A 664 8.00 23.50 -9.27
CA SER A 664 8.19 22.27 -8.47
C SER A 664 6.90 21.86 -7.74
N ASP A 665 6.21 20.83 -8.24
CA ASP A 665 5.08 20.21 -7.55
C ASP A 665 5.57 19.24 -6.46
N ALA A 666 5.96 19.84 -5.33
CA ALA A 666 6.27 19.16 -4.08
C ALA A 666 5.15 19.41 -3.07
N HIS A 667 4.49 18.35 -2.60
CA HIS A 667 3.45 18.44 -1.58
C HIS A 667 4.07 18.28 -0.19
N THR A 668 3.89 19.27 0.68
CA THR A 668 4.27 19.16 2.09
C THR A 668 3.28 18.27 2.82
N VAL A 669 3.69 17.04 3.16
CA VAL A 669 2.97 16.16 4.08
C VAL A 669 3.34 16.56 5.50
N THR A 670 2.34 17.03 6.24
CA THR A 670 2.48 17.40 7.65
C THR A 670 2.23 16.18 8.53
N VAL A 671 3.28 15.66 9.17
CA VAL A 671 3.16 14.60 10.17
C VAL A 671 3.16 15.23 11.56
N SER A 672 2.20 14.83 12.39
CA SER A 672 2.00 15.32 13.76
C SER A 672 2.02 14.15 14.73
N ILE A 673 3.11 13.97 15.47
CA ILE A 673 3.28 12.92 16.49
C ILE A 673 3.84 13.56 17.77
N ALA A 674 3.33 13.14 18.93
CA ALA A 674 3.78 13.60 20.25
C ALA A 674 3.88 15.14 20.42
N GLY A 675 2.99 15.90 19.77
CA GLY A 675 2.95 17.37 19.87
C GLY A 675 4.04 18.12 19.10
N ARG A 676 4.85 17.43 18.29
CA ARG A 676 5.70 18.06 17.28
C ARG A 676 5.13 17.86 15.89
N THR A 677 5.22 18.91 15.09
CA THR A 677 4.68 18.99 13.74
C THR A 677 5.82 19.32 12.79
N THR A 678 6.15 18.41 11.87
CA THR A 678 7.15 18.64 10.82
C THR A 678 6.57 18.29 9.45
N GLY A 679 6.90 19.12 8.46
CA GLY A 679 6.44 18.96 7.08
C GLY A 679 7.56 18.42 6.21
N GLY A 680 7.36 17.23 5.63
CA GLY A 680 8.24 16.66 4.61
C GLY A 680 7.66 16.88 3.21
N THR A 681 8.47 17.26 2.24
CA THR A 681 8.03 17.43 0.85
C THR A 681 8.14 16.12 0.07
N LEU A 682 7.00 15.54 -0.32
CA LEU A 682 6.94 14.46 -1.30
C LEU A 682 6.89 15.02 -2.73
N HIS A 683 7.60 14.39 -3.66
CA HIS A 683 7.58 14.79 -5.06
C HIS A 683 6.47 14.07 -5.82
N ARG A 684 5.73 14.79 -6.67
CA ARG A 684 4.86 14.18 -7.68
C ARG A 684 5.42 14.47 -9.07
N ARG A 685 5.54 13.45 -9.92
CA ARG A 685 5.85 13.67 -11.35
C ARG A 685 4.69 14.46 -11.97
N PRO A 686 4.91 15.68 -12.52
CA PRO A 686 3.84 16.46 -13.12
C PRO A 686 3.35 15.73 -14.39
N PRO A 687 2.03 15.48 -14.56
CA PRO A 687 1.55 14.76 -15.72
C PRO A 687 1.79 15.55 -17.02
N LYS A 688 2.11 14.84 -18.11
CA LYS A 688 2.67 15.38 -19.36
C LYS A 688 1.90 16.62 -19.90
N PRO A 689 2.60 17.70 -20.32
CA PRO A 689 1.97 18.91 -20.83
C PRO A 689 1.23 18.66 -22.16
N MET A 690 0.17 19.44 -22.41
CA MET A 690 -0.75 19.24 -23.53
C MET A 690 -0.93 20.53 -24.31
N LEU A 691 -0.64 20.49 -25.62
CA LEU A 691 -0.93 21.59 -26.53
C LEU A 691 -2.40 21.53 -26.95
N VAL A 692 -3.14 22.61 -26.69
CA VAL A 692 -4.56 22.74 -27.03
C VAL A 692 -4.75 23.85 -28.06
N LEU A 693 -5.30 23.46 -29.21
CA LEU A 693 -5.63 24.34 -30.33
C LEU A 693 -7.15 24.48 -30.40
N PHE A 694 -7.63 25.69 -30.17
CA PHE A 694 -9.02 26.07 -30.42
C PHE A 694 -9.08 26.53 -31.87
N THR A 695 -9.70 25.77 -32.78
CA THR A 695 -9.62 26.06 -34.22
C THR A 695 -10.96 26.46 -34.83
N GLU A 696 -10.91 27.23 -35.92
CA GLU A 696 -12.06 27.64 -36.73
C GLU A 696 -11.70 27.51 -38.22
N ASN A 697 -12.52 26.77 -38.97
CA ASN A 697 -12.31 26.49 -40.38
C ASN A 697 -12.78 27.68 -41.25
N PRO A 698 -11.91 28.35 -42.03
CA PRO A 698 -12.27 29.55 -42.79
C PRO A 698 -13.28 29.33 -43.92
N GLN A 699 -13.50 28.09 -44.35
CA GLN A 699 -14.41 27.75 -45.46
C GLN A 699 -15.80 27.36 -44.98
N THR A 700 -15.90 26.72 -43.80
CA THR A 700 -17.17 26.18 -43.27
C THR A 700 -17.66 26.88 -42.01
N GLY A 701 -16.85 27.74 -41.38
CA GLY A 701 -17.15 28.39 -40.10
C GLY A 701 -17.15 27.43 -38.89
N LYS A 702 -16.96 26.12 -39.11
CA LYS A 702 -16.93 25.12 -38.04
C LYS A 702 -15.79 25.36 -37.06
N ARG A 703 -16.07 25.21 -35.76
CA ARG A 703 -15.08 25.22 -34.69
C ARG A 703 -14.71 23.83 -34.23
N SER A 704 -13.47 23.65 -33.77
CA SER A 704 -12.98 22.40 -33.17
C SER A 704 -12.09 22.68 -31.97
N PHE A 705 -11.83 21.63 -31.19
CA PHE A 705 -10.67 21.56 -30.29
C PHE A 705 -9.73 20.47 -30.81
N VAL A 706 -8.43 20.74 -30.87
CA VAL A 706 -7.40 19.73 -31.10
C VAL A 706 -6.46 19.71 -29.91
N ALA A 707 -6.31 18.55 -29.27
CA ALA A 707 -5.46 18.36 -28.10
C ALA A 707 -4.40 17.28 -28.37
N LEU A 708 -3.14 17.54 -28.03
CA LEU A 708 -2.03 16.59 -28.21
C LEU A 708 -1.00 16.71 -27.07
N PRO A 709 -0.44 15.59 -26.56
CA PRO A 709 0.67 15.61 -25.60
C PRO A 709 1.94 16.18 -26.24
N LEU A 710 2.65 17.05 -25.51
CA LEU A 710 4.01 17.49 -25.85
C LEU A 710 5.02 16.73 -24.99
N ASP A 711 5.71 15.78 -25.61
CA ASP A 711 6.87 15.09 -25.07
C ASP A 711 7.83 14.70 -26.23
N ASP A 712 9.02 14.21 -25.87
CA ASP A 712 10.05 13.78 -26.82
C ASP A 712 9.68 12.51 -27.61
N GLU A 713 8.68 11.76 -27.14
CA GLU A 713 8.23 10.51 -27.74
C GLU A 713 7.17 10.75 -28.83
N ASN A 714 6.37 11.82 -28.68
CA ASN A 714 5.24 12.17 -29.52
C ASN A 714 5.50 13.37 -30.44
N ALA A 715 5.78 14.55 -29.89
CA ALA A 715 5.51 15.82 -30.58
C ALA A 715 6.63 16.87 -30.45
N VAL A 716 7.81 16.54 -30.99
CA VAL A 716 8.99 17.43 -30.99
C VAL A 716 8.85 18.54 -32.05
N ILE A 717 9.29 19.76 -31.72
CA ILE A 717 9.38 20.89 -32.66
C ILE A 717 10.57 20.66 -33.61
N ASN A 718 10.33 20.56 -34.92
CA ASN A 718 11.39 20.49 -35.93
C ASN A 718 11.72 21.89 -36.51
N PRO A 719 12.87 22.49 -36.18
CA PRO A 719 13.26 23.81 -36.70
C PRO A 719 13.65 23.76 -38.19
N VAL A 720 14.07 22.63 -38.74
CA VAL A 720 14.58 22.51 -40.12
C VAL A 720 13.45 22.66 -41.16
N ARG A 721 12.22 22.25 -40.80
CA ARG A 721 11.04 22.27 -41.68
C ARG A 721 10.57 23.68 -42.08
N CYS A 722 11.06 24.75 -41.43
CA CYS A 722 10.73 26.13 -41.81
C CYS A 722 11.28 26.53 -43.20
N HIS A 723 12.29 25.82 -43.73
CA HIS A 723 13.13 26.23 -44.88
C HIS A 723 13.77 27.63 -44.75
N CYS A 724 13.70 28.23 -43.57
CA CYS A 724 14.07 29.61 -43.28
C CYS A 724 15.57 29.90 -43.34
N GLY A 725 16.43 28.88 -43.37
CA GLY A 725 17.87 29.00 -43.66
C GLY A 725 18.22 29.49 -45.07
N ARG A 726 17.24 29.76 -45.95
CA ARG A 726 17.43 30.52 -47.20
C ARG A 726 17.27 32.03 -47.03
N ALA A 727 16.68 32.50 -45.92
CA ALA A 727 16.79 33.89 -45.50
C ALA A 727 18.06 34.07 -44.65
N GLY A 728 18.69 35.24 -44.74
CA GLY A 728 20.07 35.42 -44.28
C GLY A 728 20.26 35.38 -42.76
N ARG A 729 20.75 34.24 -42.25
CA ARG A 729 21.25 33.98 -40.88
C ARG A 729 20.15 33.83 -39.82
N ASP A 730 20.51 33.07 -38.76
CA ASP A 730 19.80 32.66 -37.53
C ASP A 730 18.34 32.14 -37.60
N GLY A 731 17.52 32.54 -38.57
CA GLY A 731 16.12 32.13 -38.69
C GLY A 731 15.18 32.79 -37.69
N ALA A 732 15.63 33.81 -36.94
CA ALA A 732 14.81 34.53 -35.96
C ALA A 732 13.51 35.06 -36.59
N ALA A 733 13.62 35.68 -37.78
CA ALA A 733 12.52 36.25 -38.55
C ALA A 733 11.46 35.24 -39.06
N CYS A 734 11.62 33.93 -38.82
CA CYS A 734 10.60 32.95 -39.18
C CYS A 734 9.33 33.12 -38.33
N THR A 735 8.16 32.93 -38.94
CA THR A 735 6.85 32.91 -38.25
C THR A 735 6.21 31.53 -38.18
N ILE A 736 6.89 30.46 -38.62
CA ILE A 736 6.36 29.09 -38.67
C ILE A 736 7.12 28.18 -37.69
N ALA A 737 6.37 27.41 -36.89
CA ALA A 737 6.86 26.24 -36.16
C ALA A 737 6.20 24.96 -36.71
N ALA A 738 6.88 23.82 -36.67
CA ALA A 738 6.33 22.53 -37.07
C ALA A 738 6.59 21.49 -35.99
N LEU A 739 5.61 20.63 -35.69
CA LEU A 739 5.70 19.53 -34.74
C LEU A 739 5.47 18.21 -35.48
N GLU A 740 6.35 17.22 -35.28
CA GLU A 740 6.30 15.93 -35.97
C GLU A 740 7.03 14.80 -35.23
N LYS A 741 6.45 13.58 -35.23
CA LYS A 741 7.06 12.37 -34.63
C LYS A 741 8.06 11.77 -35.62
N ARG A 742 9.32 11.58 -35.20
CA ARG A 742 10.44 11.02 -36.00
C ARG A 742 10.49 11.61 -37.43
N GLU A 743 10.64 12.93 -37.55
CA GLU A 743 10.64 13.69 -38.83
C GLU A 743 9.36 13.60 -39.69
N GLY A 744 8.22 13.17 -39.12
CA GLY A 744 6.97 12.94 -39.84
C GLY A 744 6.87 11.55 -40.49
N ARG A 745 7.73 10.61 -40.06
CA ARG A 745 7.68 9.20 -40.46
C ARG A 745 6.61 8.41 -39.68
N VAL A 746 6.25 8.87 -38.48
CA VAL A 746 5.22 8.30 -37.60
C VAL A 746 4.12 9.36 -37.39
N ASP A 747 2.88 8.92 -37.18
CA ASP A 747 1.76 9.82 -36.86
C ASP A 747 1.86 10.35 -35.42
N LEU A 748 1.38 11.57 -35.21
CA LEU A 748 1.21 12.23 -33.91
C LEU A 748 -0.03 11.67 -33.20
N GLU A 749 0.08 11.42 -31.90
CA GLU A 749 -1.05 11.15 -31.04
C GLU A 749 -1.75 12.48 -30.70
N ALA A 750 -2.97 12.63 -31.22
CA ALA A 750 -3.82 13.80 -31.03
C ALA A 750 -5.30 13.40 -30.97
N ARG A 751 -6.14 14.23 -30.36
CA ARG A 751 -7.61 14.11 -30.36
C ARG A 751 -8.23 15.36 -30.99
N ARG A 752 -9.27 15.20 -31.82
CA ARG A 752 -10.03 16.29 -32.47
C ARG A 752 -11.50 16.19 -32.12
N PHE A 753 -12.00 17.22 -31.44
CA PHE A 753 -13.41 17.39 -31.08
C PHE A 753 -14.01 18.49 -31.97
N GLU A 754 -14.61 18.10 -33.10
CA GLU A 754 -15.28 19.03 -34.03
C GLU A 754 -16.73 19.31 -33.61
N SER A 755 -17.21 20.53 -33.86
CA SER A 755 -18.61 20.90 -33.70
C SER A 755 -19.50 20.41 -34.86
N THR A 756 -20.70 19.96 -34.51
CA THR A 756 -21.81 19.71 -35.44
C THR A 756 -22.80 20.88 -35.50
N ASN A 757 -23.06 21.55 -34.36
CA ASN A 757 -24.11 22.57 -34.19
C ASN A 757 -23.55 23.99 -33.90
N GLY A 758 -22.39 24.31 -34.46
CA GLY A 758 -21.77 25.64 -34.41
C GLY A 758 -21.24 26.01 -33.03
N GLU A 759 -21.88 26.97 -32.36
CA GLU A 759 -21.49 27.33 -31.00
C GLU A 759 -22.18 26.47 -29.94
N ALA A 760 -23.32 25.84 -30.26
CA ALA A 760 -24.15 25.17 -29.26
C ALA A 760 -23.47 23.95 -28.61
N ASP A 761 -22.56 23.28 -29.31
CA ASP A 761 -21.89 22.04 -28.90
C ASP A 761 -20.34 22.16 -28.80
N TRP A 762 -19.80 23.35 -29.03
CA TRP A 762 -18.36 23.66 -28.92
C TRP A 762 -17.94 23.76 -27.44
N ASN A 763 -17.96 22.61 -26.78
CA ASN A 763 -17.85 22.41 -25.34
C ASN A 763 -16.42 22.07 -24.88
N VAL A 764 -15.79 22.94 -24.10
CA VAL A 764 -14.44 22.72 -23.53
C VAL A 764 -14.42 21.70 -22.38
N ALA A 765 -15.58 21.40 -21.76
CA ALA A 765 -15.69 20.41 -20.70
C ALA A 765 -15.26 19.00 -21.16
N LYS A 766 -15.33 18.70 -22.48
CA LYS A 766 -14.81 17.47 -23.10
C LYS A 766 -13.30 17.22 -22.87
N LEU A 767 -12.55 18.24 -22.43
CA LEU A 767 -11.13 18.15 -22.09
C LEU A 767 -10.86 18.07 -20.57
N ALA A 768 -11.89 18.05 -19.72
CA ALA A 768 -11.74 17.97 -18.26
C ALA A 768 -11.23 16.59 -17.81
N LEU A 769 -10.43 16.55 -16.73
CA LEU A 769 -9.84 15.32 -16.20
C LEU A 769 -10.87 14.20 -15.99
N GLY A 770 -11.99 14.49 -15.32
CA GLY A 770 -13.03 13.52 -14.95
C GLY A 770 -13.89 12.98 -16.11
N ARG A 771 -13.50 13.16 -17.37
CA ARG A 771 -14.21 12.68 -18.57
C ARG A 771 -13.35 11.80 -19.50
N ARG A 772 -12.10 11.50 -19.15
CA ARG A 772 -11.16 10.73 -20.01
C ARG A 772 -11.59 9.28 -20.27
N GLU A 773 -12.42 8.72 -19.39
CA GLU A 773 -12.95 7.34 -19.46
C GLU A 773 -14.28 7.23 -20.25
N GLU A 774 -14.87 8.36 -20.70
CA GLU A 774 -16.12 8.33 -21.44
C GLU A 774 -15.91 7.88 -22.90
N ARG A 775 -16.80 7.03 -23.43
CA ARG A 775 -16.72 6.50 -24.83
C ARG A 775 -16.35 7.53 -25.90
N GLY A 776 -16.91 8.74 -25.81
CA GLY A 776 -16.66 9.82 -26.77
C GLY A 776 -15.24 10.41 -26.74
N TYR A 777 -14.40 10.05 -25.76
CA TYR A 777 -13.01 10.52 -25.65
C TYR A 777 -12.06 9.72 -26.57
N ASP A 778 -12.38 8.46 -26.86
CA ASP A 778 -11.62 7.62 -27.79
C ASP A 778 -12.15 7.72 -29.24
N GLU A 779 -13.44 7.97 -29.41
CA GLU A 779 -14.02 8.36 -30.71
C GLU A 779 -13.35 9.62 -31.29
N ALA A 780 -12.81 10.49 -30.42
CA ALA A 780 -12.09 11.70 -30.81
C ALA A 780 -10.63 11.48 -31.27
N ILE A 781 -10.07 10.25 -31.25
CA ILE A 781 -8.67 9.98 -31.61
C ILE A 781 -8.42 10.31 -33.10
N TRP A 782 -7.56 11.29 -33.36
CA TRP A 782 -7.30 11.80 -34.70
C TRP A 782 -6.18 11.02 -35.40
N ARG A 783 -6.53 9.85 -35.94
CA ARG A 783 -5.62 8.97 -36.68
C ARG A 783 -5.04 9.65 -37.92
N ASN A 784 -3.87 9.20 -38.37
CA ASN A 784 -3.17 9.62 -39.59
C ASN A 784 -2.55 11.04 -39.58
N LEU A 785 -2.49 11.75 -38.46
CA LEU A 785 -1.91 13.11 -38.38
C LEU A 785 -0.37 13.07 -38.35
N ARG A 786 0.31 13.23 -39.49
CA ARG A 786 1.79 13.14 -39.57
C ARG A 786 2.53 14.39 -39.08
N ARG A 787 1.95 15.57 -39.27
CA ARG A 787 2.58 16.86 -38.91
C ARG A 787 1.53 17.91 -38.60
N LEU A 788 1.83 18.68 -37.56
CA LEU A 788 1.20 19.94 -37.23
C LEU A 788 2.14 21.09 -37.62
N SER A 789 1.67 22.10 -38.36
CA SER A 789 2.46 23.31 -38.68
C SER A 789 1.68 24.56 -38.28
N ILE A 790 2.31 25.44 -37.50
CA ILE A 790 1.69 26.62 -36.89
C ILE A 790 2.39 27.86 -37.42
N LYS A 791 1.63 28.74 -38.08
CA LYS A 791 2.06 30.08 -38.52
C LYS A 791 1.52 31.12 -37.55
N PHE A 792 2.42 31.80 -36.86
CA PHE A 792 2.16 32.90 -35.94
C PHE A 792 1.98 34.23 -36.69
N PRO A 793 1.37 35.26 -36.05
CA PRO A 793 1.27 36.60 -36.65
C PRO A 793 2.64 37.19 -37.00
N ASP A 794 3.61 37.00 -36.11
CA ASP A 794 4.95 37.57 -36.17
C ASP A 794 6.00 36.62 -35.58
N ALA A 795 7.27 37.03 -35.66
CA ALA A 795 8.42 36.22 -35.26
C ALA A 795 8.62 36.15 -33.73
N ALA A 796 8.25 37.19 -32.98
CA ALA A 796 8.32 37.20 -31.52
C ALA A 796 7.22 36.33 -30.91
N SER A 797 5.99 36.36 -31.47
CA SER A 797 4.92 35.40 -31.14
C SER A 797 5.39 33.95 -31.29
N ARG A 798 6.05 33.60 -32.43
CA ARG A 798 6.66 32.27 -32.60
C ARG A 798 7.75 32.00 -31.56
N ALA A 799 8.63 32.98 -31.28
CA ALA A 799 9.72 32.81 -30.33
C ALA A 799 9.22 32.57 -28.89
N VAL A 800 8.16 33.26 -28.46
CA VAL A 800 7.50 33.05 -27.17
C VAL A 800 6.88 31.65 -27.11
N PHE A 801 6.13 31.23 -28.14
CA PHE A 801 5.61 29.86 -28.19
C PHE A 801 6.72 28.81 -28.17
N ALA A 802 7.77 28.98 -28.98
CA ALA A 802 8.88 28.03 -29.04
C ALA A 802 9.63 27.98 -27.71
N LEU A 803 9.82 29.11 -27.02
CA LEU A 803 10.41 29.17 -25.69
C LEU A 803 9.52 28.48 -24.65
N LEU A 804 8.21 28.74 -24.64
CA LEU A 804 7.28 28.15 -23.67
C LEU A 804 7.04 26.66 -23.89
N ALA A 805 6.96 26.20 -25.13
CA ALA A 805 6.83 24.78 -25.47
C ALA A 805 8.14 24.02 -25.20
N THR A 806 9.30 24.59 -25.56
CA THR A 806 10.60 23.99 -25.20
C THR A 806 10.80 24.01 -23.69
N ALA A 807 10.43 25.08 -22.97
CA ALA A 807 10.47 25.16 -21.51
C ALA A 807 9.27 24.49 -20.81
N ALA A 808 8.52 23.63 -21.51
CA ALA A 808 7.54 22.73 -20.93
C ALA A 808 7.87 21.25 -21.25
N ALA A 809 8.35 20.97 -22.47
CA ALA A 809 8.90 19.66 -22.84
C ALA A 809 10.27 19.41 -22.19
N ALA A 810 11.15 20.41 -22.21
CA ALA A 810 12.43 20.47 -21.50
C ALA A 810 12.38 21.42 -20.29
N ALA A 811 11.19 21.60 -19.69
CA ALA A 811 11.17 21.79 -18.25
C ALA A 811 11.71 20.49 -17.63
N PRO A 812 12.79 20.51 -16.84
CA PRO A 812 13.06 19.38 -15.99
C PRO A 812 11.94 19.32 -14.95
N SER A 813 10.96 18.44 -15.19
CA SER A 813 10.81 17.38 -14.20
C SER A 813 12.18 16.71 -14.19
N PRO A 814 13.04 16.91 -13.17
CA PRO A 814 14.21 16.05 -13.04
C PRO A 814 13.66 14.62 -13.08
N ALA A 815 14.26 13.76 -13.90
CA ALA A 815 13.86 12.36 -13.94
C ALA A 815 14.10 11.82 -12.53
N ILE A 816 13.03 11.69 -11.74
CA ILE A 816 13.13 11.34 -10.33
C ILE A 816 13.86 9.99 -10.31
N PRO A 817 15.04 9.89 -9.69
CA PRO A 817 15.82 8.65 -9.72
C PRO A 817 14.93 7.50 -9.26
N TYR A 818 15.01 6.34 -9.92
CA TYR A 818 14.12 5.22 -9.61
C TYR A 818 14.24 4.79 -8.14
N SER A 819 15.41 5.00 -7.52
CA SER A 819 15.58 4.86 -6.07
C SER A 819 14.64 5.79 -5.28
N GLN A 820 14.68 7.10 -5.56
CA GLN A 820 13.85 8.10 -4.90
C GLN A 820 12.37 7.96 -5.27
N TRP A 821 12.04 7.68 -6.53
CA TRP A 821 10.64 7.56 -6.95
C TRP A 821 9.98 6.31 -6.38
N MET A 822 10.69 5.18 -6.31
CA MET A 822 10.20 4.01 -5.58
C MET A 822 10.14 4.28 -4.08
N THR A 823 11.08 5.04 -3.50
CA THR A 823 11.02 5.44 -2.08
C THR A 823 9.77 6.25 -1.76
N ASP A 824 9.53 7.34 -2.51
CA ASP A 824 8.35 8.20 -2.35
C ASP A 824 7.05 7.42 -2.60
N SER A 825 7.07 6.46 -3.54
CA SER A 825 5.93 5.57 -3.83
C SER A 825 5.70 4.53 -2.74
N MET A 826 6.74 3.93 -2.17
CA MET A 826 6.63 2.98 -1.05
C MET A 826 6.17 3.65 0.23
N ILE A 827 6.59 4.90 0.50
CA ILE A 827 6.09 5.71 1.61
C ILE A 827 4.62 6.10 1.40
N ARG A 828 4.24 6.47 0.17
CA ARG A 828 2.87 6.91 -0.17
C ARG A 828 1.85 5.78 -0.30
N ASN A 829 2.24 4.65 -0.88
CA ASN A 829 1.39 3.45 -1.00
C ASN A 829 1.41 2.65 0.31
N GLY A 830 2.49 2.78 1.10
CA GLY A 830 2.70 2.14 2.40
C GLY A 830 1.85 2.67 3.56
N TYR A 831 0.65 3.20 3.32
CA TYR A 831 -0.35 3.51 4.37
C TYR A 831 -0.79 2.29 5.21
N GLN A 832 -0.30 1.10 4.87
CA GLN A 832 -0.54 -0.18 5.54
C GLN A 832 0.72 -0.73 6.27
N LEU A 833 1.87 -0.05 6.20
CA LEU A 833 3.07 -0.44 6.95
C LEU A 833 2.86 -0.22 8.44
N ALA A 834 2.50 -1.28 9.17
CA ALA A 834 2.54 -1.28 10.62
C ALA A 834 4.01 -1.34 11.08
N PRO A 835 4.44 -0.56 12.10
CA PRO A 835 5.74 -0.76 12.73
C PRO A 835 5.89 -2.18 13.27
N THR A 836 6.88 -2.92 12.76
CA THR A 836 7.15 -4.31 13.16
C THR A 836 8.64 -4.66 13.01
N PHE A 837 9.08 -5.72 13.68
CA PHE A 837 10.42 -6.31 13.57
C PHE A 837 10.52 -7.43 12.51
N HIS A 838 9.46 -7.65 11.74
CA HIS A 838 9.40 -8.71 10.73
C HIS A 838 10.32 -8.44 9.53
N TYR A 839 10.75 -9.51 8.84
CA TYR A 839 11.92 -9.47 7.94
C TYR A 839 11.65 -8.77 6.59
N ASP A 840 10.38 -8.73 6.16
CA ASP A 840 9.94 -8.03 4.95
C ASP A 840 10.16 -6.51 5.13
N GLU A 841 9.72 -6.00 6.27
CA GLU A 841 9.88 -4.60 6.69
C GLU A 841 11.35 -4.29 6.98
N ALA A 842 12.10 -5.17 7.65
CA ALA A 842 13.55 -5.03 7.87
C ALA A 842 14.36 -4.94 6.54
N THR A 843 13.86 -5.56 5.47
CA THR A 843 14.44 -5.45 4.13
C THR A 843 14.14 -4.09 3.49
N LEU A 844 12.90 -3.59 3.61
CA LEU A 844 12.56 -2.23 3.20
C LEU A 844 13.36 -1.17 4.00
N TYR A 845 13.53 -1.38 5.31
CA TYR A 845 14.30 -0.52 6.20
C TYR A 845 15.78 -0.46 5.79
N THR A 846 16.40 -1.61 5.46
CA THR A 846 17.76 -1.65 4.84
C THR A 846 17.85 -0.76 3.58
N SER A 847 16.73 -0.60 2.88
CA SER A 847 16.64 0.21 1.65
C SER A 847 16.46 1.69 1.96
N PHE A 848 15.66 2.07 2.97
CA PHE A 848 15.58 3.44 3.48
C PHE A 848 16.92 3.92 4.06
N GLU A 849 17.65 3.06 4.77
CA GLU A 849 19.01 3.32 5.26
C GLU A 849 19.95 3.75 4.12
N ALA A 850 20.00 2.94 3.05
CA ALA A 850 20.86 3.19 1.90
C ALA A 850 20.47 4.45 1.12
N VAL A 851 19.16 4.70 0.95
CA VAL A 851 18.65 5.93 0.32
C VAL A 851 19.06 7.16 1.13
N TYR A 852 18.82 7.16 2.44
CA TYR A 852 19.22 8.27 3.31
C TYR A 852 20.75 8.44 3.36
N ASP A 853 21.53 7.36 3.35
CA ASP A 853 22.99 7.48 3.33
C ASP A 853 23.54 8.03 2.01
N ALA A 854 22.84 7.83 0.89
CA ALA A 854 23.17 8.38 -0.42
C ALA A 854 22.71 9.84 -0.60
N ASN A 855 21.51 10.21 -0.15
CA ASN A 855 20.87 11.49 -0.50
C ASN A 855 20.51 12.43 0.68
N ARG A 856 20.63 11.97 1.94
CA ARG A 856 20.27 12.71 3.17
C ARG A 856 18.83 13.26 3.19
N ASN A 857 17.88 12.52 2.62
CA ASN A 857 16.46 12.86 2.69
C ASN A 857 15.88 12.62 4.10
N GLU A 858 15.77 13.69 4.89
CA GLU A 858 15.20 13.68 6.24
C GLU A 858 13.75 13.14 6.31
N THR A 859 12.97 13.22 5.23
CA THR A 859 11.60 12.65 5.19
C THR A 859 11.65 11.13 5.30
N VAL A 860 12.61 10.50 4.62
CA VAL A 860 12.86 9.05 4.67
C VAL A 860 13.41 8.67 6.04
N LEU A 861 14.29 9.49 6.62
CA LEU A 861 14.84 9.28 7.96
C LEU A 861 13.75 9.31 9.03
N GLU A 862 12.83 10.28 9.00
CA GLU A 862 11.76 10.40 10.00
C GLU A 862 10.69 9.30 9.83
N PHE A 863 10.33 8.96 8.59
CA PHE A 863 9.46 7.81 8.33
C PHE A 863 10.08 6.52 8.91
N TYR A 864 11.34 6.25 8.61
CA TYR A 864 12.05 5.08 9.14
C TYR A 864 12.22 5.14 10.68
N ARG A 865 12.53 6.31 11.24
CA ARG A 865 12.63 6.57 12.69
C ARG A 865 11.34 6.17 13.39
N SER A 866 10.20 6.70 12.95
CA SER A 866 8.90 6.45 13.58
C SER A 866 8.53 4.96 13.63
N HIS A 867 8.97 4.15 12.66
CA HIS A 867 8.76 2.70 12.69
C HIS A 867 9.67 2.02 13.72
N VAL A 868 10.99 2.22 13.66
CA VAL A 868 11.92 1.55 14.60
C VAL A 868 11.70 2.01 16.04
N TYR A 869 11.36 3.30 16.25
CA TYR A 869 11.16 3.88 17.57
C TYR A 869 9.82 3.47 18.21
N ALA A 870 8.84 3.03 17.40
CA ALA A 870 7.60 2.43 17.91
C ALA A 870 7.79 0.97 18.34
N VAL A 871 8.71 0.24 17.70
CA VAL A 871 9.00 -1.17 17.99
C VAL A 871 10.04 -1.34 19.11
N VAL A 872 11.04 -0.44 19.20
CA VAL A 872 12.09 -0.49 20.23
C VAL A 872 11.82 0.54 21.32
N LEU A 873 11.28 0.07 22.45
CA LEU A 873 10.90 0.86 23.61
C LEU A 873 12.12 1.47 24.34
N GLU A 874 11.87 2.42 25.24
CA GLU A 874 12.92 3.19 25.92
C GLU A 874 13.87 2.34 26.79
N ASP A 875 13.41 1.20 27.30
CA ASP A 875 14.20 0.21 28.04
C ASP A 875 14.99 -0.77 27.13
N GLY A 876 14.87 -0.61 25.81
CA GLY A 876 15.41 -1.56 24.83
C GLY A 876 14.65 -2.88 24.76
N THR A 877 13.38 -2.92 25.14
CA THR A 877 12.47 -4.04 24.79
C THR A 877 11.96 -3.85 23.37
N ILE A 878 11.87 -4.98 22.66
CA ILE A 878 11.31 -5.05 21.31
C ILE A 878 9.87 -5.52 21.48
N ASP A 879 8.89 -4.69 21.10
CA ASP A 879 7.48 -5.05 21.24
C ASP A 879 7.14 -6.30 20.41
N GLY A 880 6.25 -7.14 20.93
CA GLY A 880 5.86 -8.43 20.33
C GLY A 880 6.95 -9.52 20.22
N PHE A 881 8.20 -9.26 20.64
CA PHE A 881 9.32 -10.19 20.39
C PHE A 881 9.32 -11.42 21.32
N ASN A 882 9.00 -12.59 20.77
CA ASN A 882 8.89 -13.84 21.54
C ASN A 882 10.25 -14.55 21.72
N HIS A 883 10.92 -14.33 22.86
CA HIS A 883 12.20 -14.96 23.22
C HIS A 883 12.17 -16.51 23.33
N SER A 884 10.99 -17.13 23.38
CA SER A 884 10.82 -18.59 23.44
C SER A 884 10.60 -19.25 22.07
N HIS A 885 10.20 -18.48 21.06
CA HIS A 885 10.05 -18.95 19.68
C HIS A 885 11.28 -18.55 18.86
N TYR A 886 12.00 -19.54 18.31
CA TYR A 886 13.25 -19.33 17.62
C TYR A 886 12.99 -19.35 16.10
N SER A 887 13.15 -18.21 15.43
CA SER A 887 13.09 -18.08 13.97
C SER A 887 14.18 -17.13 13.52
N LEU A 888 14.94 -17.49 12.48
CA LEU A 888 16.03 -16.65 11.99
C LEU A 888 15.52 -15.33 11.39
N ASP A 889 14.32 -15.33 10.80
CA ASP A 889 13.65 -14.19 10.15
C ASP A 889 13.67 -12.93 11.03
N ASN A 890 13.27 -13.09 12.29
CA ASN A 890 13.16 -12.00 13.27
C ASN A 890 14.52 -11.34 13.61
N TYR A 891 15.63 -11.95 13.20
CA TYR A 891 16.98 -11.43 13.50
C TYR A 891 17.45 -10.41 12.47
N ARG A 892 16.83 -10.33 11.28
CA ARG A 892 17.20 -9.34 10.25
C ARG A 892 17.09 -7.91 10.78
N PHE A 893 16.04 -7.63 11.56
CA PHE A 893 15.77 -6.36 12.21
C PHE A 893 16.89 -5.91 13.17
N GLY A 894 17.69 -6.85 13.69
CA GLY A 894 18.88 -6.53 14.48
C GLY A 894 19.89 -5.66 13.71
N ASN A 895 19.98 -5.78 12.37
CA ASN A 895 20.83 -4.89 11.56
C ASN A 895 20.35 -3.43 11.60
N ASN A 896 19.04 -3.24 11.55
CA ASN A 896 18.35 -1.94 11.57
C ASN A 896 18.48 -1.26 12.94
N ILE A 897 18.26 -2.02 14.01
CA ILE A 897 18.53 -1.58 15.38
C ILE A 897 19.99 -1.10 15.52
N LEU A 898 20.95 -1.86 14.99
CA LEU A 898 22.36 -1.48 15.06
C LEU A 898 22.69 -0.25 14.19
N TRP A 899 22.00 -0.03 13.06
CA TRP A 899 22.19 1.17 12.23
C TRP A 899 21.80 2.46 12.97
N TRP A 900 20.76 2.39 13.82
CA TRP A 900 20.37 3.47 14.71
C TRP A 900 21.37 3.66 15.86
N TYR A 901 21.82 2.57 16.51
CA TYR A 901 22.86 2.64 17.54
C TYR A 901 24.14 3.32 17.04
N GLU A 902 24.61 2.96 15.84
CA GLU A 902 25.79 3.55 15.18
C GLU A 902 25.66 5.06 14.91
N ARG A 903 24.45 5.63 14.96
CA ARG A 903 24.17 7.06 14.67
C ARG A 903 23.78 7.89 15.87
N THR A 904 23.02 7.33 16.81
CA THR A 904 22.51 8.09 17.97
C THR A 904 23.23 7.75 19.27
N GLY A 905 23.91 6.61 19.34
CA GLY A 905 24.49 6.09 20.59
C GLY A 905 23.46 5.72 21.65
N GLU A 906 22.16 5.71 21.33
CA GLU A 906 21.09 5.40 22.29
C GLU A 906 21.17 3.94 22.74
N GLU A 907 21.45 3.75 24.04
CA GLU A 907 21.74 2.46 24.65
C GLU A 907 20.58 1.44 24.51
N ARG A 908 19.33 1.89 24.38
CA ARG A 908 18.18 1.01 24.12
C ARG A 908 18.33 0.16 22.86
N PHE A 909 18.98 0.67 21.81
CA PHE A 909 19.25 -0.10 20.60
C PHE A 909 20.34 -1.15 20.85
N ARG A 910 21.36 -0.85 21.65
CA ARG A 910 22.37 -1.82 22.07
C ARG A 910 21.76 -2.96 22.91
N ILE A 911 20.85 -2.61 23.82
CA ILE A 911 20.09 -3.56 24.65
C ILE A 911 19.18 -4.43 23.79
N ALA A 912 18.41 -3.84 22.88
CA ALA A 912 17.50 -4.56 21.99
C ALA A 912 18.24 -5.54 21.06
N ALA A 913 19.32 -5.10 20.42
CA ALA A 913 20.19 -5.99 19.64
C ALA A 913 20.84 -7.07 20.52
N GLY A 914 21.18 -6.75 21.78
CA GLY A 914 21.65 -7.72 22.78
C GLY A 914 20.63 -8.82 23.02
N LYS A 915 19.36 -8.49 23.24
CA LYS A 915 18.27 -9.47 23.43
C LYS A 915 18.08 -10.41 22.22
N ILE A 916 18.35 -9.94 21.00
CA ILE A 916 18.38 -10.78 19.79
C ILE A 916 19.61 -11.72 19.82
N LYS A 917 20.81 -11.19 20.11
CA LYS A 917 22.04 -11.97 20.21
C LYS A 917 21.96 -13.06 21.29
N ASP A 918 21.40 -12.73 22.45
CA ASP A 918 21.17 -13.65 23.55
C ASP A 918 20.21 -14.80 23.18
N GLN A 919 19.36 -14.63 22.16
CA GLN A 919 18.54 -15.71 21.60
C GLN A 919 19.29 -16.49 20.53
N LEU A 920 20.09 -15.82 19.68
CA LEU A 920 20.95 -16.46 18.68
C LEU A 920 21.98 -17.42 19.32
N ASP A 921 22.57 -17.05 20.45
CA ASP A 921 23.53 -17.89 21.20
C ASP A 921 22.89 -19.15 21.81
N ARG A 922 21.56 -19.20 21.89
CA ARG A 922 20.76 -20.37 22.32
C ARG A 922 19.98 -21.00 21.17
N HIS A 923 20.19 -20.55 19.93
CA HIS A 923 19.44 -21.03 18.78
C HIS A 923 19.85 -22.48 18.48
N PRO A 924 18.88 -23.39 18.24
CA PRO A 924 19.18 -24.79 17.92
C PRO A 924 19.96 -24.93 16.60
N ARG A 925 20.81 -25.96 16.54
CA ARG A 925 21.73 -26.19 15.43
C ARG A 925 21.69 -27.64 14.94
N THR A 926 22.04 -27.84 13.68
CA THR A 926 22.28 -29.16 13.08
C THR A 926 23.46 -29.85 13.76
N PRO A 927 23.63 -31.18 13.62
CA PRO A 927 24.85 -31.89 14.04
C PRO A 927 26.16 -31.29 13.54
N THR A 928 26.16 -30.65 12.37
CA THR A 928 27.32 -29.91 11.80
C THR A 928 27.49 -28.48 12.33
N GLY A 929 26.62 -28.00 13.20
CA GLY A 929 26.70 -26.66 13.82
C GLY A 929 25.94 -25.56 13.08
N GLY A 930 25.22 -25.89 12.01
CA GLY A 930 24.41 -24.96 11.22
C GLY A 930 23.13 -24.52 11.95
N PHE A 931 22.75 -23.25 11.93
CA PHE A 931 21.49 -22.80 12.56
C PHE A 931 20.26 -23.45 11.90
N TRP A 932 19.32 -23.96 12.71
CA TRP A 932 18.00 -24.33 12.19
C TRP A 932 17.25 -23.08 11.74
N HIS A 933 16.44 -23.17 10.67
CA HIS A 933 15.67 -22.02 10.20
C HIS A 933 14.57 -21.58 11.19
N ARG A 934 13.89 -22.54 11.85
CA ARG A 934 12.86 -22.29 12.88
C ARG A 934 12.68 -23.46 13.84
N ARG A 935 12.44 -23.20 15.13
CA ARG A 935 12.04 -24.22 16.14
C ARG A 935 10.72 -23.81 16.81
N PRO A 936 9.74 -24.74 16.93
CA PRO A 936 9.84 -26.18 16.68
C PRO A 936 9.65 -26.62 15.21
N THR A 937 9.33 -25.70 14.29
CA THR A 937 8.76 -26.03 12.97
C THR A 937 9.69 -26.78 12.01
N TYR A 938 10.98 -26.44 11.96
CA TYR A 938 11.93 -26.91 10.93
C TYR A 938 13.21 -27.49 11.55
N PRO A 939 13.12 -28.63 12.26
CA PRO A 939 14.27 -29.26 12.90
C PRO A 939 15.31 -29.73 11.87
N ASN A 940 16.59 -29.49 12.16
CA ASN A 940 17.75 -29.86 11.34
C ASN A 940 17.82 -29.24 9.93
N GLN A 941 16.99 -28.25 9.61
CA GLN A 941 16.96 -27.62 8.29
C GLN A 941 17.71 -26.28 8.27
N MET A 942 18.63 -26.11 7.32
CA MET A 942 19.19 -24.80 6.94
C MET A 942 18.60 -24.36 5.60
N TRP A 943 18.11 -23.13 5.50
CA TRP A 943 17.59 -22.53 4.27
C TRP A 943 18.45 -21.31 3.91
N LEU A 944 18.67 -21.04 2.61
CA LEU A 944 19.53 -19.93 2.16
C LEU A 944 19.07 -18.56 2.69
N ASP A 945 17.75 -18.37 2.78
CA ASP A 945 17.07 -17.22 3.37
C ASP A 945 17.63 -16.90 4.77
N GLY A 946 17.78 -17.92 5.62
CA GLY A 946 18.24 -17.77 7.01
C GLY A 946 19.62 -17.13 7.16
N ILE A 947 20.50 -17.30 6.17
CA ILE A 947 21.84 -16.70 6.15
C ILE A 947 21.75 -15.16 6.00
N TYR A 948 20.80 -14.67 5.21
CA TYR A 948 20.55 -13.22 5.11
C TYR A 948 19.90 -12.66 6.37
N MET A 949 19.03 -13.42 7.03
CA MET A 949 18.33 -12.95 8.23
C MET A 949 19.24 -12.92 9.47
N ALA A 950 20.02 -13.98 9.71
CA ALA A 950 20.77 -14.15 10.96
C ALA A 950 22.27 -13.83 10.85
N ASP A 951 22.99 -14.35 9.85
CA ASP A 951 24.45 -14.24 9.81
C ASP A 951 24.95 -12.83 9.47
N THR A 952 24.14 -12.06 8.73
CA THR A 952 24.39 -10.62 8.52
C THR A 952 24.38 -9.86 9.84
N PHE A 953 23.36 -10.08 10.68
CA PHE A 953 23.24 -9.52 12.02
C PHE A 953 24.36 -10.02 12.95
N TYR A 954 24.67 -11.31 12.93
CA TYR A 954 25.72 -11.91 13.75
C TYR A 954 27.09 -11.31 13.41
N ALA A 955 27.39 -11.14 12.12
CA ALA A 955 28.59 -10.44 11.66
C ALA A 955 28.60 -8.96 12.08
N LYS A 956 27.48 -8.24 11.98
CA LYS A 956 27.40 -6.83 12.38
C LYS A 956 27.57 -6.64 13.90
N TRP A 957 26.91 -7.48 14.70
CA TRP A 957 27.10 -7.53 16.16
C TRP A 957 28.56 -7.82 16.53
N THR A 958 29.15 -8.85 15.92
CA THR A 958 30.53 -9.27 16.20
C THR A 958 31.52 -8.18 15.78
N ARG A 959 31.28 -7.49 14.66
CA ARG A 959 32.07 -6.34 14.21
C ARG A 959 32.07 -5.19 15.22
N LEU A 960 30.92 -4.87 15.82
CA LEU A 960 30.76 -3.74 16.73
C LEU A 960 31.24 -4.03 18.15
N PHE A 961 30.83 -5.16 18.74
CA PHE A 961 31.02 -5.43 20.18
C PHE A 961 32.04 -6.52 20.50
N GLN A 962 32.39 -7.37 19.52
CA GLN A 962 33.28 -8.52 19.73
C GLN A 962 34.33 -8.69 18.61
N PRO A 963 34.98 -7.61 18.09
CA PRO A 963 35.78 -7.71 16.86
C PRO A 963 36.99 -8.64 16.94
N ALA A 964 37.49 -8.91 18.16
CA ALA A 964 38.57 -9.86 18.42
C ALA A 964 38.10 -11.31 18.68
N ASN A 965 36.80 -11.59 18.64
CA ASN A 965 36.23 -12.90 18.93
C ASN A 965 36.41 -13.86 17.75
N ALA A 966 37.55 -14.54 17.71
CA ALA A 966 37.91 -15.48 16.66
C ALA A 966 36.95 -16.68 16.55
N THR A 967 36.30 -17.13 17.64
CA THR A 967 35.35 -18.24 17.56
C THR A 967 34.02 -17.82 16.94
N ALA A 968 33.52 -16.61 17.23
CA ALA A 968 32.36 -16.05 16.52
C ALA A 968 32.64 -15.86 15.02
N TRP A 969 33.80 -15.34 14.64
CA TRP A 969 34.17 -15.21 13.23
C TRP A 969 34.33 -16.56 12.50
N ALA A 970 34.80 -17.59 13.19
CA ALA A 970 34.85 -18.96 12.65
C ALA A 970 33.44 -19.58 12.53
N ASP A 971 32.56 -19.33 13.50
CA ASP A 971 31.18 -19.82 13.52
C ASP A 971 30.31 -19.20 12.42
N ILE A 972 30.38 -17.87 12.23
CA ILE A 972 29.76 -17.18 11.07
C ILE A 972 30.28 -17.80 9.76
N ALA A 973 31.59 -17.99 9.64
CA ALA A 973 32.19 -18.57 8.44
C ALA A 973 31.76 -20.04 8.20
N LEU A 974 31.48 -20.80 9.26
CA LEU A 974 30.97 -22.17 9.20
C LEU A 974 29.53 -22.22 8.65
N GLN A 975 28.68 -21.24 8.93
CA GLN A 975 27.31 -21.21 8.38
C GLN A 975 27.33 -21.16 6.85
N PHE A 976 28.14 -20.26 6.28
CA PHE A 976 28.35 -20.14 4.83
C PHE A 976 29.00 -21.39 4.23
N ASP A 977 30.03 -21.96 4.86
CA ASP A 977 30.70 -23.19 4.38
C ASP A 977 29.72 -24.37 4.32
N THR A 978 28.94 -24.54 5.39
CA THR A 978 28.02 -25.68 5.58
C THR A 978 26.89 -25.65 4.57
N ILE A 979 26.28 -24.48 4.37
CA ILE A 979 25.17 -24.36 3.42
C ILE A 979 25.64 -24.43 1.96
N ASP A 980 26.80 -23.86 1.61
CA ASP A 980 27.36 -23.95 0.26
C ASP A 980 27.63 -25.41 -0.12
N ALA A 981 28.29 -26.15 0.78
CA ALA A 981 28.68 -27.55 0.57
C ALA A 981 27.49 -28.53 0.46
N ARG A 982 26.28 -28.12 0.87
CA ARG A 982 25.06 -28.96 0.81
C ARG A 982 24.04 -28.52 -0.21
N THR A 983 24.05 -27.24 -0.63
CA THR A 983 23.04 -26.69 -1.56
C THR A 983 23.56 -26.46 -2.99
N ARG A 984 24.88 -26.38 -3.19
CA ARG A 984 25.49 -26.11 -4.49
C ARG A 984 25.23 -27.20 -5.53
N GLU A 985 24.65 -26.82 -6.66
CA GLU A 985 24.50 -27.65 -7.85
C GLU A 985 25.75 -27.51 -8.75
N PRO A 986 26.58 -28.56 -8.92
CA PRO A 986 27.87 -28.42 -9.62
C PRO A 986 27.77 -28.17 -11.13
N ALA A 987 26.58 -28.32 -11.73
CA ALA A 987 26.35 -28.11 -13.15
C ALA A 987 26.08 -26.63 -13.51
N THR A 988 25.47 -25.88 -12.59
CA THR A 988 24.99 -24.51 -12.82
C THR A 988 25.70 -23.47 -11.95
N GLU A 989 26.41 -23.89 -10.90
CA GLU A 989 26.89 -23.01 -9.82
C GLU A 989 25.77 -22.23 -9.11
N LEU A 990 24.53 -22.69 -9.20
CA LEU A 990 23.43 -22.19 -8.38
C LEU A 990 23.31 -23.03 -7.10
N ARG A 991 22.49 -22.58 -6.15
CA ARG A 991 22.27 -23.25 -4.86
C ARG A 991 20.77 -23.55 -4.71
N VAL A 992 20.40 -24.77 -4.32
CA VAL A 992 19.01 -25.12 -4.03
C VAL A 992 18.54 -24.46 -2.72
N HIS A 993 17.22 -24.28 -2.55
CA HIS A 993 16.61 -23.47 -1.48
C HIS A 993 17.14 -23.77 -0.06
N GLY A 994 17.44 -25.03 0.27
CA GLY A 994 17.98 -25.42 1.57
C GLY A 994 18.35 -26.91 1.63
N TYR A 995 18.65 -27.40 2.83
CA TYR A 995 18.85 -28.82 3.10
C TYR A 995 18.40 -29.21 4.52
N ASP A 996 17.96 -30.45 4.71
CA ASP A 996 17.69 -31.10 6.00
C ASP A 996 18.83 -32.06 6.36
N GLU A 997 19.58 -31.80 7.42
CA GLU A 997 20.63 -32.73 7.89
C GLU A 997 20.05 -34.06 8.41
N GLY A 998 18.82 -34.03 8.95
CA GLY A 998 18.12 -35.23 9.39
C GLY A 998 17.57 -36.08 8.24
N LYS A 999 17.39 -35.48 7.05
CA LYS A 999 16.76 -36.10 5.88
C LYS A 999 15.38 -36.69 6.17
N THR A 1000 14.63 -35.98 7.02
CA THR A 1000 13.30 -36.33 7.51
C THR A 1000 12.18 -35.57 6.79
N ALA A 1001 12.49 -34.40 6.23
CA ALA A 1001 11.55 -33.61 5.46
C ALA A 1001 11.18 -34.30 4.13
N VAL A 1002 9.90 -34.23 3.74
CA VAL A 1002 9.34 -34.93 2.57
C VAL A 1002 10.00 -34.58 1.23
N TRP A 1003 10.70 -33.44 1.16
CA TRP A 1003 11.42 -32.95 -0.02
C TRP A 1003 12.92 -33.25 -0.01
N ALA A 1004 13.48 -33.72 1.11
CA ALA A 1004 14.93 -33.84 1.28
C ALA A 1004 15.47 -35.03 0.50
N ASP A 1005 16.46 -34.80 -0.35
CA ASP A 1005 17.16 -35.88 -1.06
C ASP A 1005 17.79 -36.88 -0.06
N PRO A 1006 17.55 -38.19 -0.17
CA PRO A 1006 17.99 -39.17 0.83
C PRO A 1006 19.52 -39.32 0.96
N VAL A 1007 20.31 -38.83 -0.01
CA VAL A 1007 21.78 -38.93 0.00
C VAL A 1007 22.43 -37.68 0.59
N THR A 1008 21.95 -36.49 0.20
CA THR A 1008 22.56 -35.18 0.51
C THR A 1008 21.77 -34.37 1.55
N GLY A 1009 20.47 -34.63 1.69
CA GLY A 1009 19.52 -33.81 2.44
C GLY A 1009 19.02 -32.57 1.69
N ALA A 1010 19.50 -32.33 0.47
CA ALA A 1010 19.25 -31.09 -0.27
C ALA A 1010 17.80 -30.97 -0.78
N ALA A 1011 17.33 -29.73 -0.96
CA ALA A 1011 16.07 -29.43 -1.65
C ALA A 1011 16.16 -29.76 -3.15
N PRO A 1012 15.06 -30.16 -3.81
CA PRO A 1012 15.11 -30.69 -5.17
C PRO A 1012 15.26 -29.61 -6.26
N LEU A 1013 15.12 -28.32 -5.92
CA LEU A 1013 15.02 -27.22 -6.89
C LEU A 1013 15.73 -25.95 -6.42
N VAL A 1014 16.31 -25.24 -7.40
CA VAL A 1014 16.80 -23.87 -7.26
C VAL A 1014 15.61 -22.90 -7.35
N TRP A 1015 15.11 -22.46 -6.19
CA TRP A 1015 14.16 -21.34 -6.08
C TRP A 1015 14.92 -20.01 -6.04
N ALA A 1016 14.54 -19.07 -6.91
CA ALA A 1016 15.40 -17.94 -7.24
C ALA A 1016 15.63 -16.96 -6.08
N ARG A 1017 14.61 -16.61 -5.28
CA ARG A 1017 14.78 -15.65 -4.18
C ARG A 1017 15.71 -16.17 -3.08
N ALA A 1018 15.69 -17.47 -2.79
CA ALA A 1018 16.61 -18.08 -1.83
C ALA A 1018 18.09 -17.84 -2.23
N VAL A 1019 18.42 -17.96 -3.52
CA VAL A 1019 19.74 -17.60 -4.05
C VAL A 1019 19.98 -16.08 -3.98
N GLY A 1020 18.95 -15.27 -4.19
CA GLY A 1020 18.98 -13.81 -4.07
C GLY A 1020 19.43 -13.34 -2.68
N TRP A 1021 18.83 -13.90 -1.62
CA TRP A 1021 19.24 -13.67 -0.24
C TRP A 1021 20.69 -14.11 0.01
N TYR A 1022 21.08 -15.28 -0.49
CA TYR A 1022 22.45 -15.79 -0.33
C TYR A 1022 23.50 -14.86 -0.92
N VAL A 1023 23.29 -14.33 -2.14
CA VAL A 1023 24.25 -13.38 -2.75
C VAL A 1023 24.28 -12.02 -2.05
N MET A 1024 23.16 -11.55 -1.49
CA MET A 1024 23.14 -10.35 -0.64
C MET A 1024 23.93 -10.58 0.66
N ALA A 1025 23.69 -11.70 1.34
CA ALA A 1025 24.37 -12.05 2.60
C ALA A 1025 25.89 -12.20 2.42
N LEU A 1026 26.34 -12.82 1.32
CA LEU A 1026 27.76 -12.92 0.97
C LEU A 1026 28.43 -11.54 0.84
N LEU A 1027 27.76 -10.58 0.18
CA LEU A 1027 28.29 -9.22 0.00
C LEU A 1027 28.23 -8.37 1.27
N GLU A 1028 27.27 -8.59 2.16
CA GLU A 1028 27.22 -7.93 3.47
C GLU A 1028 28.30 -8.47 4.42
N VAL A 1029 28.36 -9.80 4.61
CA VAL A 1029 29.29 -10.41 5.58
C VAL A 1029 30.75 -10.28 5.15
N ALA A 1030 31.07 -10.39 3.85
CA ALA A 1030 32.44 -10.19 3.36
C ALA A 1030 32.96 -8.74 3.51
N ALA A 1031 32.07 -7.77 3.74
CA ALA A 1031 32.43 -6.39 4.06
C ALA A 1031 32.61 -6.14 5.58
N LEU A 1032 31.98 -6.98 6.43
CA LEU A 1032 32.04 -6.89 7.90
C LEU A 1032 33.22 -7.67 8.50
N LEU A 1033 33.68 -8.73 7.82
CA LEU A 1033 34.85 -9.51 8.22
C LEU A 1033 36.13 -8.65 8.33
N PRO A 1034 37.05 -8.95 9.27
CA PRO A 1034 38.37 -8.30 9.31
C PRO A 1034 39.10 -8.46 7.96
N PRO A 1035 39.79 -7.43 7.42
CA PRO A 1035 40.31 -7.46 6.05
C PRO A 1035 41.28 -8.61 5.72
N ALA A 1036 42.00 -9.13 6.72
CA ALA A 1036 42.92 -10.26 6.58
C ALA A 1036 42.30 -11.63 6.98
N HIS A 1037 41.00 -11.69 7.28
CA HIS A 1037 40.35 -12.93 7.70
C HIS A 1037 40.15 -13.88 6.51
N PRO A 1038 40.63 -15.15 6.56
CA PRO A 1038 40.67 -16.03 5.39
C PRO A 1038 39.29 -16.36 4.81
N ALA A 1039 38.23 -16.32 5.62
CA ALA A 1039 36.87 -16.53 5.13
C ALA A 1039 36.42 -15.43 4.13
N ARG A 1040 37.02 -14.23 4.15
CA ARG A 1040 36.62 -13.12 3.27
C ARG A 1040 36.75 -13.47 1.80
N GLU A 1041 37.94 -13.89 1.36
CA GLU A 1041 38.18 -14.27 -0.05
C GLU A 1041 37.42 -15.54 -0.44
N ARG A 1042 37.11 -16.41 0.52
CA ARG A 1042 36.29 -17.61 0.32
C ARG A 1042 34.83 -17.27 0.05
N LEU A 1043 34.21 -16.39 0.85
CA LEU A 1043 32.86 -15.86 0.61
C LEU A 1043 32.79 -15.08 -0.72
N LEU A 1044 33.81 -14.26 -1.03
CA LEU A 1044 33.92 -13.61 -2.34
C LEU A 1044 34.17 -14.61 -3.49
N GLY A 1045 34.68 -15.81 -3.19
CA GLY A 1045 34.76 -16.95 -4.11
C GLY A 1045 33.38 -17.55 -4.39
N TYR A 1046 32.60 -17.85 -3.35
CA TYR A 1046 31.21 -18.33 -3.48
C TYR A 1046 30.35 -17.32 -4.27
N PHE A 1047 30.47 -16.02 -3.97
CA PHE A 1047 29.75 -14.98 -4.70
C PHE A 1047 30.11 -14.94 -6.19
N ARG A 1048 31.41 -15.03 -6.55
CA ARG A 1048 31.84 -15.07 -7.96
C ARG A 1048 31.33 -16.32 -8.69
N ALA A 1049 31.28 -17.46 -8.01
CA ALA A 1049 30.74 -18.70 -8.58
C ALA A 1049 29.24 -18.56 -8.89
N VAL A 1050 28.44 -18.09 -7.93
CA VAL A 1050 26.99 -17.87 -8.13
C VAL A 1050 26.73 -16.78 -9.17
N ALA A 1051 27.50 -15.69 -9.19
CA ALA A 1051 27.40 -14.67 -10.24
C ALA A 1051 27.65 -15.27 -11.64
N GLY A 1052 28.66 -16.15 -11.78
CA GLY A 1052 28.92 -16.89 -13.02
C GLY A 1052 27.74 -17.76 -13.44
N GLY A 1053 27.13 -18.50 -12.50
CA GLY A 1053 25.92 -19.28 -12.73
C GLY A 1053 24.73 -18.43 -13.17
N LEU A 1054 24.43 -17.35 -12.44
CA LEU A 1054 23.35 -16.41 -12.78
C LEU A 1054 23.53 -15.79 -14.17
N ARG A 1055 24.77 -15.47 -14.56
CA ARG A 1055 25.11 -14.99 -15.90
C ARG A 1055 24.87 -16.05 -17.00
N ALA A 1056 25.00 -17.33 -16.68
CA ALA A 1056 24.76 -18.42 -17.63
C ALA A 1056 23.25 -18.73 -17.81
N VAL A 1057 22.41 -18.50 -16.79
CA VAL A 1057 20.96 -18.77 -16.81
C VAL A 1057 20.08 -17.52 -16.94
N GLN A 1058 20.65 -16.37 -17.33
CA GLN A 1058 19.88 -15.14 -17.53
C GLN A 1058 18.95 -15.25 -18.75
N ASP A 1059 17.66 -14.94 -18.56
CA ASP A 1059 16.63 -15.03 -19.60
C ASP A 1059 16.81 -14.03 -20.74
N GLU A 1060 16.14 -14.23 -21.88
CA GLU A 1060 16.11 -13.28 -23.00
C GLU A 1060 15.63 -11.88 -22.58
N THR A 1061 14.69 -11.79 -21.64
CA THR A 1061 14.23 -10.53 -21.01
C THR A 1061 15.29 -9.83 -20.15
N GLY A 1062 16.30 -10.56 -19.67
CA GLY A 1062 17.31 -10.07 -18.72
C GLY A 1062 17.02 -10.39 -17.25
N GLY A 1063 15.83 -10.90 -16.92
CA GLY A 1063 15.51 -11.41 -15.58
C GLY A 1063 15.87 -12.89 -15.39
N TRP A 1064 15.35 -13.48 -14.31
CA TRP A 1064 15.52 -14.89 -13.95
C TRP A 1064 14.19 -15.57 -13.58
N TRP A 1065 14.07 -16.85 -13.93
CA TRP A 1065 12.90 -17.69 -13.68
C TRP A 1065 12.73 -18.02 -12.18
N ASN A 1066 11.49 -18.05 -11.67
CA ASN A 1066 11.17 -18.39 -10.27
C ASN A 1066 11.79 -19.72 -9.83
N VAL A 1067 11.70 -20.74 -10.68
CA VAL A 1067 12.45 -22.00 -10.57
C VAL A 1067 13.49 -22.04 -11.70
N MET A 1068 14.77 -22.11 -11.34
CA MET A 1068 15.89 -22.04 -12.30
C MET A 1068 16.48 -23.41 -12.70
N SER A 1069 16.16 -24.50 -11.98
CA SER A 1069 16.63 -25.84 -12.34
C SER A 1069 16.03 -26.31 -13.67
N GLU A 1070 16.78 -27.06 -14.48
CA GLU A 1070 16.24 -27.75 -15.66
C GLU A 1070 15.21 -28.84 -15.26
N PRO A 1071 14.15 -29.10 -16.05
CA PRO A 1071 13.74 -28.47 -17.30
C PRO A 1071 12.63 -27.41 -17.09
N TYR A 1072 12.75 -26.58 -16.05
CA TYR A 1072 11.68 -25.67 -15.63
C TYR A 1072 11.71 -24.26 -16.26
N PRO A 1073 12.85 -23.66 -16.64
CA PRO A 1073 12.87 -22.44 -17.47
C PRO A 1073 11.99 -22.57 -18.72
N GLY A 1074 11.15 -21.58 -18.99
CA GLY A 1074 10.20 -21.61 -20.12
C GLY A 1074 9.02 -22.60 -20.00
N ARG A 1075 8.99 -23.48 -18.99
CA ARG A 1075 7.86 -24.41 -18.78
C ARG A 1075 6.60 -23.63 -18.36
N PRO A 1076 5.41 -23.92 -18.93
CA PRO A 1076 4.15 -23.29 -18.50
C PRO A 1076 3.92 -23.41 -16.99
N GLY A 1077 3.58 -22.28 -16.35
CA GLY A 1077 3.49 -22.13 -14.91
C GLY A 1077 4.72 -21.47 -14.27
N ASN A 1078 5.89 -21.55 -14.90
CA ASN A 1078 7.05 -20.75 -14.49
C ASN A 1078 6.92 -19.31 -15.02
N TYR A 1079 7.63 -18.38 -14.40
CA TYR A 1079 7.64 -16.97 -14.76
C TYR A 1079 8.96 -16.30 -14.34
N ILE A 1080 9.27 -15.16 -14.95
CA ILE A 1080 10.40 -14.32 -14.54
C ILE A 1080 10.00 -13.59 -13.25
N GLU A 1081 10.68 -13.87 -12.14
CA GLU A 1081 10.28 -13.43 -10.79
C GLU A 1081 11.04 -12.17 -10.38
N SER A 1082 10.33 -11.17 -9.86
CA SER A 1082 10.89 -9.84 -9.74
C SER A 1082 11.83 -9.66 -8.54
N SER A 1083 11.52 -10.25 -7.38
CA SER A 1083 12.37 -10.09 -6.19
C SER A 1083 13.74 -10.74 -6.33
N ALA A 1084 13.83 -11.95 -6.87
CA ALA A 1084 15.09 -12.58 -7.20
C ALA A 1084 15.84 -11.80 -8.29
N SER A 1085 15.17 -11.40 -9.37
CA SER A 1085 15.79 -10.66 -10.47
C SER A 1085 16.41 -9.33 -9.99
N VAL A 1086 15.77 -8.63 -9.05
CA VAL A 1086 16.31 -7.38 -8.51
C VAL A 1086 17.41 -7.60 -7.45
N MET A 1087 17.33 -8.66 -6.64
CA MET A 1087 18.43 -9.08 -5.76
C MET A 1087 19.70 -9.43 -6.55
N PHE A 1088 19.55 -10.19 -7.65
CA PHE A 1088 20.65 -10.50 -8.56
C PHE A 1088 21.21 -9.25 -9.24
N THR A 1089 20.34 -8.35 -9.72
CA THR A 1089 20.76 -7.09 -10.34
C THR A 1089 21.55 -6.21 -9.37
N PHE A 1090 21.04 -6.02 -8.14
CA PHE A 1090 21.74 -5.33 -7.05
C PHE A 1090 23.11 -5.97 -6.78
N ALA A 1091 23.16 -7.29 -6.60
CA ALA A 1091 24.39 -7.99 -6.27
C ALA A 1091 25.44 -7.91 -7.40
N LEU A 1092 25.03 -8.00 -8.67
CA LEU A 1092 25.91 -7.84 -9.83
C LEU A 1092 26.43 -6.39 -9.95
N LEU A 1093 25.57 -5.38 -9.80
CA LEU A 1093 25.98 -3.96 -9.86
C LEU A 1093 26.94 -3.60 -8.71
N LYS A 1094 26.61 -4.02 -7.47
CA LYS A 1094 27.46 -3.85 -6.29
C LYS A 1094 28.80 -4.60 -6.44
N GLY A 1095 28.77 -5.81 -6.99
CA GLY A 1095 29.98 -6.60 -7.30
C GLY A 1095 30.89 -5.93 -8.33
N LEU A 1096 30.31 -5.28 -9.35
CA LEU A 1096 31.03 -4.46 -10.34
C LEU A 1096 31.62 -3.17 -9.72
N ARG A 1097 30.83 -2.45 -8.90
CA ARG A 1097 31.28 -1.22 -8.21
C ARG A 1097 32.41 -1.48 -7.22
N LEU A 1098 32.37 -2.60 -6.51
CA LEU A 1098 33.40 -3.03 -5.56
C LEU A 1098 34.61 -3.71 -6.22
N GLY A 1099 34.62 -3.90 -7.54
CA GLY A 1099 35.71 -4.58 -8.26
C GLY A 1099 35.84 -6.07 -7.98
N ILE A 1100 34.78 -6.70 -7.46
CA ILE A 1100 34.72 -8.14 -7.15
C ILE A 1100 34.41 -8.94 -8.42
N LEU A 1101 33.65 -8.34 -9.36
CA LEU A 1101 33.34 -8.92 -10.67
C LEU A 1101 34.14 -8.20 -11.79
N PRO A 1102 34.71 -8.92 -12.77
CA PRO A 1102 35.35 -8.31 -13.92
C PRO A 1102 34.32 -7.57 -14.78
N LYS A 1103 34.65 -6.33 -15.17
CA LYS A 1103 33.71 -5.45 -15.89
C LYS A 1103 33.38 -6.00 -17.26
N GLU A 1104 34.37 -6.56 -17.91
CA GLU A 1104 34.38 -7.08 -19.28
C GLU A 1104 33.38 -8.24 -19.45
N GLU A 1105 33.12 -9.01 -18.39
CA GLU A 1105 32.22 -10.16 -18.42
C GLU A 1105 30.80 -9.82 -17.96
N PHE A 1106 30.65 -8.94 -16.96
CA PHE A 1106 29.38 -8.76 -16.22
C PHE A 1106 28.63 -7.45 -16.51
N THR A 1107 29.27 -6.44 -17.13
CA THR A 1107 28.63 -5.11 -17.33
C THR A 1107 27.36 -5.21 -18.18
N GLU A 1108 27.38 -5.94 -19.29
CA GLU A 1108 26.18 -6.04 -20.13
C GLU A 1108 25.11 -6.94 -19.48
N THR A 1109 25.49 -8.00 -18.76
CA THR A 1109 24.56 -8.84 -17.98
C THR A 1109 23.79 -8.01 -16.95
N ALA A 1110 24.50 -7.18 -16.17
CA ALA A 1110 23.89 -6.31 -15.17
C ALA A 1110 23.07 -5.16 -15.80
N ALA A 1111 23.53 -4.61 -16.92
CA ALA A 1111 22.80 -3.56 -17.64
C ALA A 1111 21.55 -4.07 -18.36
N LYS A 1112 21.58 -5.29 -18.88
CA LYS A 1112 20.41 -5.99 -19.41
C LYS A 1112 19.39 -6.26 -18.30
N ALA A 1113 19.86 -6.78 -17.16
CA ALA A 1113 19.01 -7.05 -16.00
C ALA A 1113 18.33 -5.79 -15.48
N TYR A 1114 19.05 -4.68 -15.32
CA TYR A 1114 18.48 -3.42 -14.86
C TYR A 1114 17.40 -2.87 -15.80
N ARG A 1115 17.68 -2.83 -17.12
CA ARG A 1115 16.69 -2.35 -18.10
C ARG A 1115 15.46 -3.27 -18.09
N GLY A 1116 15.67 -4.57 -18.21
CA GLY A 1116 14.61 -5.57 -18.26
C GLY A 1116 13.72 -5.58 -17.00
N MET A 1117 14.30 -5.43 -15.80
CA MET A 1117 13.49 -5.41 -14.56
C MET A 1117 12.67 -4.11 -14.42
N VAL A 1118 13.14 -2.98 -14.95
CA VAL A 1118 12.32 -1.76 -15.06
C VAL A 1118 11.16 -2.01 -16.05
N ASP A 1119 11.48 -2.44 -17.28
CA ASP A 1119 10.51 -2.66 -18.35
C ASP A 1119 9.46 -3.76 -18.00
N MET A 1120 9.81 -4.74 -17.16
CA MET A 1120 8.92 -5.84 -16.78
C MET A 1120 8.12 -5.65 -15.49
N PHE A 1121 8.60 -4.83 -14.55
CA PHE A 1121 8.07 -4.80 -13.18
C PHE A 1121 7.75 -3.40 -12.64
N VAL A 1122 8.13 -2.31 -13.32
CA VAL A 1122 7.82 -0.95 -12.88
C VAL A 1122 6.64 -0.40 -13.67
N THR A 1123 5.49 -0.21 -13.01
CA THR A 1123 4.30 0.41 -13.61
C THR A 1123 4.18 1.86 -13.12
N GLU A 1124 4.01 2.83 -14.03
CA GLU A 1124 3.67 4.21 -13.65
C GLU A 1124 2.16 4.35 -13.42
N ASN A 1125 1.75 4.87 -12.26
CA ASN A 1125 0.34 5.11 -11.91
C ASN A 1125 -0.10 6.54 -12.28
N ASP A 1126 -1.36 6.73 -12.68
CA ASP A 1126 -1.97 8.06 -12.95
C ASP A 1126 -1.89 9.03 -11.74
N ASP A 1127 -1.78 8.48 -10.54
CA ASP A 1127 -1.64 9.23 -9.30
C ASP A 1127 -0.21 9.79 -9.10
N GLY A 1128 0.76 9.37 -9.93
CA GLY A 1128 2.16 9.79 -9.93
C GLY A 1128 3.11 8.90 -9.10
N THR A 1129 2.65 7.76 -8.59
CA THR A 1129 3.49 6.73 -7.96
C THR A 1129 3.98 5.68 -8.96
N LEU A 1130 4.91 4.83 -8.51
CA LEU A 1130 5.27 3.57 -9.14
C LEU A 1130 4.64 2.39 -8.40
N ASN A 1131 4.29 1.35 -9.14
CA ASN A 1131 4.13 0.00 -8.59
C ASN A 1131 5.37 -0.86 -8.91
N TRP A 1132 5.62 -1.85 -8.05
CA TRP A 1132 6.53 -2.96 -8.29
C TRP A 1132 5.75 -4.28 -8.45
N GLU A 1133 5.77 -4.87 -9.63
CA GLU A 1133 4.94 -6.02 -9.98
C GLU A 1133 5.65 -7.38 -9.76
N LYS A 1134 4.86 -8.47 -9.79
CA LYS A 1134 5.31 -9.87 -9.97
C LYS A 1134 6.33 -10.41 -8.94
N THR A 1135 6.32 -9.90 -7.71
CA THR A 1135 7.07 -10.53 -6.61
C THR A 1135 6.26 -11.70 -6.05
N VAL A 1136 6.87 -12.88 -5.91
CA VAL A 1136 6.20 -14.06 -5.32
C VAL A 1136 6.06 -13.89 -3.80
N GLU A 1137 4.93 -14.28 -3.19
CA GLU A 1137 4.66 -14.06 -1.76
C GLU A 1137 5.69 -14.75 -0.83
N VAL A 1138 5.54 -16.05 -0.55
CA VAL A 1138 6.50 -16.81 0.28
C VAL A 1138 6.64 -18.25 -0.22
N GLY A 1139 7.83 -18.60 -0.73
CA GLY A 1139 8.27 -20.00 -0.84
C GLY A 1139 8.75 -20.52 0.50
N SER A 1140 8.41 -21.77 0.83
CA SER A 1140 8.70 -22.39 2.12
C SER A 1140 8.99 -23.89 1.95
N LEU A 1141 10.02 -24.38 2.64
CA LEU A 1141 10.30 -25.82 2.74
C LEU A 1141 9.43 -26.51 3.83
N GLY A 1142 8.33 -25.88 4.25
CA GLY A 1142 7.23 -26.55 4.97
C GLY A 1142 6.25 -27.31 4.07
N SER A 1143 6.47 -27.29 2.74
CA SER A 1143 5.67 -27.99 1.72
C SER A 1143 6.45 -29.17 1.11
N ASN A 1144 5.99 -29.73 -0.02
CA ASN A 1144 6.71 -30.77 -0.78
C ASN A 1144 7.82 -30.25 -1.71
N ALA A 1145 8.01 -28.93 -1.78
CA ALA A 1145 9.04 -28.25 -2.58
C ALA A 1145 9.08 -28.62 -4.07
N THR A 1146 7.98 -29.05 -4.69
CA THR A 1146 7.94 -29.30 -6.14
C THR A 1146 7.80 -28.02 -6.95
N PHE A 1147 7.98 -28.11 -8.27
CA PHE A 1147 7.76 -27.00 -9.20
C PHE A 1147 6.32 -26.48 -9.15
N GLU A 1148 5.36 -27.41 -9.06
CA GLU A 1148 3.93 -27.12 -8.96
C GLU A 1148 3.62 -26.37 -7.66
N TYR A 1149 4.33 -26.68 -6.56
CA TYR A 1149 4.27 -25.87 -5.34
C TYR A 1149 4.81 -24.46 -5.60
N TYR A 1150 6.08 -24.28 -6.01
CA TYR A 1150 6.68 -22.94 -6.21
C TYR A 1150 5.93 -22.07 -7.23
N SER A 1151 5.34 -22.67 -8.26
CA SER A 1151 4.56 -21.97 -9.30
C SER A 1151 3.12 -21.67 -8.88
N SER A 1152 2.59 -22.34 -7.84
CA SER A 1152 1.25 -22.06 -7.30
C SER A 1152 1.21 -20.89 -6.31
N ILE A 1153 2.37 -20.44 -5.82
CA ILE A 1153 2.47 -19.31 -4.89
C ILE A 1153 2.08 -18.03 -5.61
N LYS A 1154 1.21 -17.23 -4.98
CA LYS A 1154 0.70 -15.99 -5.57
C LYS A 1154 1.80 -14.96 -5.78
N LEU A 1155 1.55 -14.08 -6.75
CA LEU A 1155 2.29 -12.84 -6.94
C LEU A 1155 1.59 -11.72 -6.17
N ARG A 1156 2.37 -10.79 -5.64
CA ARG A 1156 1.91 -9.60 -4.94
C ARG A 1156 2.58 -8.35 -5.55
N GLN A 1157 1.78 -7.32 -5.75
CA GLN A 1157 2.23 -5.98 -6.13
C GLN A 1157 2.75 -5.23 -4.90
N ASN A 1158 3.79 -4.40 -5.07
CA ASN A 1158 4.42 -3.60 -4.02
C ASN A 1158 4.95 -4.41 -2.82
N ASP A 1159 5.26 -5.70 -3.01
CA ASP A 1159 5.82 -6.53 -1.96
C ASP A 1159 7.23 -6.08 -1.55
N LEU A 1160 7.45 -5.95 -0.25
CA LEU A 1160 8.61 -5.28 0.34
C LEU A 1160 9.95 -5.96 -0.03
N ARG A 1161 9.93 -7.29 -0.22
CA ARG A 1161 11.11 -8.10 -0.59
C ARG A 1161 11.59 -7.83 -2.01
N GLY A 1162 10.70 -7.35 -2.89
CA GLY A 1162 11.05 -6.91 -4.24
C GLY A 1162 11.21 -5.40 -4.34
N GLY A 1163 10.15 -4.66 -4.00
CA GLY A 1163 10.09 -3.20 -4.16
C GLY A 1163 11.09 -2.43 -3.31
N GLY A 1164 11.40 -2.91 -2.10
CA GLY A 1164 12.48 -2.37 -1.28
C GLY A 1164 13.85 -2.58 -1.93
N VAL A 1165 14.15 -3.82 -2.33
CA VAL A 1165 15.43 -4.16 -2.97
C VAL A 1165 15.60 -3.47 -4.33
N PHE A 1166 14.52 -3.09 -5.02
CA PHE A 1166 14.58 -2.22 -6.20
C PHE A 1166 15.17 -0.83 -5.89
N MET A 1167 14.89 -0.24 -4.73
CA MET A 1167 15.56 1.01 -4.32
C MET A 1167 17.08 0.82 -4.20
N LEU A 1168 17.53 -0.32 -3.67
CA LEU A 1168 18.97 -0.67 -3.58
C LEU A 1168 19.60 -0.87 -4.96
N ALA A 1169 18.93 -1.62 -5.86
CA ALA A 1169 19.41 -1.85 -7.22
C ALA A 1169 19.46 -0.55 -8.05
N ALA A 1170 18.48 0.35 -7.85
CA ALA A 1170 18.46 1.67 -8.45
C ALA A 1170 19.61 2.56 -7.95
N LEU A 1171 19.90 2.59 -6.65
CA LEU A 1171 21.06 3.33 -6.13
C LEU A 1171 22.40 2.82 -6.71
N GLU A 1172 22.60 1.51 -6.81
CA GLU A 1172 23.80 0.92 -7.42
C GLU A 1172 23.90 1.21 -8.94
N TRP A 1173 22.77 1.40 -9.63
CA TRP A 1173 22.71 1.81 -11.03
C TRP A 1173 22.88 3.32 -11.25
N GLU A 1174 22.38 4.15 -10.34
CA GLU A 1174 22.43 5.61 -10.41
C GLU A 1174 23.81 6.15 -9.97
N SER A 1175 24.48 5.45 -9.06
CA SER A 1175 25.82 5.81 -8.56
C SER A 1175 26.97 5.37 -9.48
N ARG A 1176 26.71 4.69 -10.61
CA ARG A 1176 27.74 4.40 -11.61
C ARG A 1176 28.19 5.69 -12.29
N THR A 1177 29.50 5.93 -12.34
CA THR A 1177 30.05 7.03 -13.15
C THR A 1177 29.92 6.70 -14.64
N CYS A 1178 29.35 7.64 -15.41
CA CYS A 1178 29.32 7.64 -16.86
C CYS A 1178 30.70 7.88 -17.49
#